data_AF-A0A9D5EW51-F1
#
_entry.id   AF-A0A9D5EW51-F1
#
_cell.length_a   1.000
_cell.length_b   1.000
_cell.length_c   1.000
_cell.angle_alpha   90.00
_cell.angle_beta   90.00
_cell.angle_gamma   90.00
#
_symmetry.space_group_name_H-M   'P 1'
#
loop_
_entity.id
_entity.type
_entity.pdbx_description
1 polymer ?
#
loop_
_entity_poly.entity_id
_entity_poly.type
_entity_poly.pdbx_seq_one_letter_code
_entity_poly.pdbx_strand_id
1 'polypeptide(L)'
;MQRVTEQLRPFLRLSLCVLCVLCGESAFANPPTASYIFPAGGQRGTTVPVRVGGLFLHDKCAFEIAGPGVKASPELVRDKRLWFEGPVLPLPDSQRQEDYPADMRGSVSLAADAKIGATRGRVFTSQGGAGGLVFVVGELPEVIENEVEGDPVPKPLALPVTANGRIFPHEDIDLWEFDGEPGKTVTAFVHAQAINSLLVPQLDILDAKGNVVAEQTRHACVGTDASVQFTPKVAGKYRVRITDARTLGGQAYVYRLTITTADVPAFHFPIKARPDGLKDVTDAKDVVQAPVALNGRIEKSGTVNEWQLDLKKGNKYSLDLVARRAESPLCGVVAIIDAAGKEVAKVEGTETADPNPLAFTPTANGNYTVRVSEKYRGRSGPNFVYRLAVTDATAVTGEPGFKLTLAADTFTVTRGGNLKVKVTAERSGGFAGQIVVSVADLPKGVTTAPVLIPKNQPGAEITLTAAADATIATHPLRVEGTGIAGIRARVTGTAVVPATRVLPESSDVRLTVGFPTPFKLVDQYVMTSAPRGEVYRRKYKVDRAGFEGVIEVQLADKQARHLQGVSGPVLTLKPGETDFDYPAYLPPWMELGRTCRVCVMATAKVKDPVDGREHTVSFSSTEQNQQMIVVVSPGRLDMSIDRTSLRAEPGGEVRLTVRVTRERNLTGMAKVEAVLPAHWKGVTVAPLTIAADAETGELVLRFAKDCGPFNAPLLIRATVETKETPVTAEAKVDVVR
;
A
#
# COMPACT_ATOMS: atom_id res chain seq x y z
N MET A 1 -46.73 24.05 52.73
CA MET A 1 -46.43 23.40 54.02
C MET A 1 -44.99 23.70 54.38
N GLN A 2 -44.80 24.56 55.40
CA GLN A 2 -43.74 24.57 56.44
C GLN A 2 -42.47 23.71 56.19
N ARG A 3 -41.23 24.19 56.36
CA ARG A 3 -40.60 25.08 57.38
C ARG A 3 -39.27 25.61 56.78
N VAL A 4 -38.86 26.87 56.94
CA VAL A 4 -38.25 27.52 58.15
C VAL A 4 -36.95 26.77 58.53
N THR A 5 -35.74 27.35 58.54
CA THR A 5 -35.23 28.53 59.30
C THR A 5 -33.85 28.94 58.70
N GLU A 6 -33.53 30.23 58.50
CA GLU A 6 -32.64 31.08 59.35
C GLU A 6 -31.19 30.61 59.52
N GLN A 7 -30.15 31.42 59.71
CA GLN A 7 -29.80 32.83 59.51
C GLN A 7 -28.28 32.89 59.85
N LEU A 8 -27.64 34.02 59.54
CA LEU A 8 -26.42 34.58 60.17
C LEU A 8 -25.00 34.14 59.67
N ARG A 9 -24.26 35.16 59.19
CA ARG A 9 -22.83 35.27 58.81
C ARG A 9 -21.92 35.37 60.07
N PRO A 10 -20.59 35.67 60.05
CA PRO A 10 -19.55 35.73 58.98
C PRO A 10 -18.16 35.11 59.37
N PHE A 11 -17.16 35.29 58.49
CA PHE A 11 -15.69 35.19 58.64
C PHE A 11 -15.01 33.81 58.47
N LEU A 12 -14.40 33.60 57.29
CA LEU A 12 -12.94 33.44 57.20
C LEU A 12 -12.46 33.67 55.76
N ARG A 13 -11.51 34.58 55.58
CA ARG A 13 -10.72 34.72 54.34
C ARG A 13 -9.84 33.47 54.21
N LEU A 14 -9.99 32.71 53.14
CA LEU A 14 -8.91 31.90 52.60
C LEU A 14 -8.90 32.05 51.08
N SER A 15 -7.82 32.64 50.57
CA SER A 15 -7.53 32.73 49.15
C SER A 15 -7.52 31.34 48.54
N LEU A 16 -8.51 31.02 47.71
CA LEU A 16 -8.47 29.87 46.82
C LEU A 16 -7.72 30.30 45.55
N CYS A 17 -6.39 30.18 45.57
CA CYS A 17 -5.62 30.11 44.34
C CYS A 17 -6.03 28.82 43.61
N VAL A 18 -6.98 28.93 42.69
CA VAL A 18 -7.28 27.88 41.72
C VAL A 18 -6.09 27.83 40.77
N LEU A 19 -5.19 26.90 41.03
CA LEU A 19 -4.16 26.49 40.08
C LEU A 19 -4.88 25.76 38.93
N CYS A 20 -5.36 26.51 37.95
CA CYS A 20 -5.73 25.95 36.65
C CYS A 20 -4.46 25.42 36.00
N VAL A 21 -4.09 24.16 36.30
CA VAL A 21 -3.20 23.39 35.44
C VAL A 21 -4.00 23.15 34.16
N LEU A 22 -3.82 24.03 33.19
CA LEU A 22 -4.12 23.74 31.79
C LEU A 22 -3.25 22.55 31.41
N CYS A 23 -3.75 21.33 31.58
CA CYS A 23 -3.25 20.19 30.84
C CYS A 23 -3.52 20.50 29.37
N GLY A 24 -2.53 21.07 28.68
CA GLY A 24 -2.57 21.17 27.22
C GLY A 24 -2.76 19.78 26.66
N GLU A 25 -3.91 19.51 26.05
CA GLU A 25 -4.13 18.30 25.28
C GLU A 25 -3.10 18.32 24.15
N SER A 26 -2.05 17.51 24.29
CA SER A 26 -1.09 17.28 23.22
C SER A 26 -1.86 16.71 22.04
N ALA A 27 -1.73 17.33 20.87
CA ALA A 27 -2.30 16.79 19.65
C ALA A 27 -1.65 15.44 19.35
N PHE A 28 -2.44 14.46 18.92
CA PHE A 28 -1.88 13.18 18.46
C PHE A 28 -0.90 13.44 17.31
N ALA A 29 0.29 12.88 17.43
CA ALA A 29 1.29 12.90 16.36
C ALA A 29 0.74 12.18 15.12
N ASN A 30 1.07 12.66 13.93
CA ASN A 30 0.84 11.90 12.70
C ASN A 30 1.94 10.85 12.57
N PRO A 31 1.69 9.56 12.81
CA PRO A 31 2.71 8.54 12.68
C PRO A 31 3.09 8.39 11.20
N PRO A 32 4.36 8.06 10.89
CA PRO A 32 4.76 7.79 9.52
C PRO A 32 3.99 6.61 8.94
N THR A 33 3.89 6.55 7.62
CA THR A 33 3.39 5.40 6.87
C THR A 33 4.41 4.99 5.82
N ALA A 34 4.59 3.69 5.61
CA ALA A 34 5.36 3.14 4.51
C ALA A 34 4.40 2.54 3.48
N SER A 35 4.43 3.07 2.25
CA SER A 35 3.47 2.71 1.20
C SER A 35 4.07 1.74 0.17
N TYR A 36 5.31 1.96 -0.25
CA TYR A 36 5.98 1.12 -1.24
C TYR A 36 7.50 1.30 -1.22
N ILE A 37 8.21 0.38 -1.88
CA ILE A 37 9.64 0.50 -2.22
C ILE A 37 9.81 0.13 -3.69
N PHE A 38 10.54 0.95 -4.45
CA PHE A 38 10.76 0.79 -5.88
C PHE A 38 12.23 1.03 -6.27
N PRO A 39 12.88 0.10 -6.99
CA PRO A 39 12.44 -1.26 -7.24
C PRO A 39 12.27 -2.03 -5.92
N ALA A 40 11.37 -3.02 -5.89
CA ALA A 40 11.08 -3.82 -4.70
C ALA A 40 12.08 -4.98 -4.48
N GLY A 41 13.27 -4.90 -5.07
CA GLY A 41 14.28 -5.95 -5.01
C GLY A 41 15.56 -5.61 -5.74
N GLY A 42 16.47 -6.58 -5.75
CA GLY A 42 17.78 -6.44 -6.38
C GLY A 42 18.52 -7.77 -6.51
N GLN A 43 19.40 -7.85 -7.50
CA GLN A 43 20.33 -8.98 -7.65
C GLN A 43 21.38 -8.94 -6.53
N ARG A 44 21.59 -10.07 -5.84
CA ARG A 44 22.70 -10.21 -4.87
C ARG A 44 24.05 -9.83 -5.51
N GLY A 45 24.94 -9.22 -4.73
CA GLY A 45 26.21 -8.68 -5.23
C GLY A 45 26.12 -7.29 -5.85
N THR A 46 24.96 -6.62 -5.81
CA THR A 46 24.76 -5.27 -6.37
C THR A 46 24.39 -4.25 -5.29
N THR A 47 24.47 -2.96 -5.64
CA THR A 47 23.85 -1.87 -4.87
C THR A 47 22.75 -1.27 -5.70
N VAL A 48 21.54 -1.24 -5.14
CA VAL A 48 20.33 -0.80 -5.83
C VAL A 48 19.91 0.57 -5.30
N PRO A 49 19.82 1.62 -6.14
CA PRO A 49 19.15 2.85 -5.74
C PRO A 49 17.65 2.58 -5.60
N VAL A 50 17.06 3.02 -4.48
CA VAL A 50 15.64 2.80 -4.20
C VAL A 50 14.90 4.11 -3.92
N ARG A 51 13.62 4.12 -4.29
CA ARG A 51 12.61 5.08 -3.90
C ARG A 51 11.67 4.41 -2.91
N VAL A 52 11.53 4.98 -1.72
CA VAL A 52 10.60 4.50 -0.69
C VAL A 52 9.51 5.54 -0.54
N GLY A 53 8.29 5.16 -0.87
CA GLY A 53 7.13 6.03 -0.77
C GLY A 53 6.48 5.93 0.60
N GLY A 54 6.09 7.06 1.18
CA GLY A 54 5.32 7.07 2.42
C GLY A 54 4.72 8.41 2.79
N LEU A 55 3.97 8.44 3.90
CA LEU A 55 3.34 9.65 4.44
C LEU A 55 4.08 10.10 5.69
N PHE A 56 4.21 11.41 5.90
CA PHE A 56 4.79 11.99 7.11
C PHE A 56 6.24 11.55 7.37
N LEU A 57 7.00 11.29 6.30
CA LEU A 57 8.43 10.93 6.37
C LEU A 57 9.37 12.14 6.49
N HIS A 58 8.80 13.35 6.49
CA HIS A 58 9.51 14.63 6.53
C HIS A 58 10.55 14.76 5.41
N ASP A 59 11.56 15.63 5.56
CA ASP A 59 12.64 15.77 4.58
C ASP A 59 13.61 14.59 4.61
N LYS A 60 13.69 13.90 5.75
CA LYS A 60 14.52 12.72 5.94
C LYS A 60 13.95 11.81 7.02
N CYS A 61 14.13 10.49 6.84
CA CYS A 61 13.71 9.49 7.81
C CYS A 61 14.72 8.34 7.89
N ALA A 62 14.78 7.66 9.03
CA ALA A 62 15.63 6.48 9.17
C ALA A 62 15.03 5.30 8.41
N PHE A 63 15.89 4.44 7.86
CA PHE A 63 15.48 3.33 7.01
C PHE A 63 16.24 2.06 7.35
N GLU A 64 15.51 0.97 7.40
CA GLU A 64 16.03 -0.34 7.74
C GLU A 64 15.47 -1.39 6.78
N ILE A 65 16.32 -2.30 6.33
CA ILE A 65 15.90 -3.58 5.74
C ILE A 65 16.58 -4.69 6.53
N ALA A 66 15.79 -5.63 7.03
CA ALA A 66 16.30 -6.79 7.75
C ALA A 66 16.98 -7.78 6.79
N GLY A 67 17.83 -8.66 7.31
CA GLY A 67 18.29 -9.84 6.58
C GLY A 67 19.82 -9.96 6.47
N PRO A 68 20.36 -11.19 6.52
CA PRO A 68 21.80 -11.42 6.35
C PRO A 68 22.28 -10.96 4.96
N GLY A 69 23.38 -10.20 4.94
CA GLY A 69 23.98 -9.70 3.70
C GLY A 69 23.23 -8.54 3.04
N VAL A 70 22.22 -7.96 3.71
CA VAL A 70 21.47 -6.79 3.22
C VAL A 70 21.80 -5.57 4.06
N LYS A 71 22.13 -4.46 3.40
CA LYS A 71 22.44 -3.19 4.06
C LYS A 71 21.73 -2.03 3.37
N ALA A 72 20.72 -1.49 4.02
CA ALA A 72 20.07 -0.25 3.60
C ALA A 72 20.92 0.98 3.94
N SER A 73 20.75 2.06 3.18
CA SER A 73 21.21 3.39 3.62
C SER A 73 20.51 3.76 4.93
N PRO A 74 21.24 4.30 5.92
CA PRO A 74 20.67 4.54 7.27
C PRO A 74 19.56 5.61 7.27
N GLU A 75 19.57 6.49 6.27
CA GLU A 75 18.60 7.56 6.10
C GLU A 75 18.10 7.57 4.65
N LEU A 76 16.83 7.93 4.47
CA LEU A 76 16.22 8.28 3.20
C LEU A 76 16.02 9.79 3.14
N VAL A 77 16.17 10.38 1.95
CA VAL A 77 16.04 11.83 1.73
C VAL A 77 14.90 12.09 0.75
N ARG A 78 14.03 13.05 1.08
CA ARG A 78 12.88 13.42 0.25
C ARG A 78 13.32 13.78 -1.17
N ASP A 79 12.66 13.18 -2.15
CA ASP A 79 12.82 13.54 -3.55
C ASP A 79 11.83 14.64 -3.95
N LYS A 80 12.09 15.26 -5.09
CA LYS A 80 11.12 16.15 -5.70
C LYS A 80 9.86 15.34 -6.03
N ARG A 81 8.71 15.79 -5.54
CA ARG A 81 7.41 15.18 -5.88
C ARG A 81 7.21 15.26 -7.41
N LEU A 82 7.08 14.10 -8.02
CA LEU A 82 6.61 13.97 -9.40
C LEU A 82 5.09 13.97 -9.37
N TRP A 83 4.48 15.01 -9.94
CA TRP A 83 3.04 15.09 -10.13
C TRP A 83 2.72 14.42 -11.46
N PHE A 84 2.15 13.23 -11.40
CA PHE A 84 1.61 12.55 -12.57
C PHE A 84 0.11 12.37 -12.32
N GLU A 85 -0.66 13.34 -12.79
CA GLU A 85 -2.12 13.27 -12.77
C GLU A 85 -2.50 12.34 -13.91
N GLY A 86 -2.80 11.08 -13.58
CA GLY A 86 -3.37 10.13 -14.52
C GLY A 86 -4.72 10.61 -15.09
N PRO A 87 -5.42 9.75 -15.84
CA PRO A 87 -6.77 10.06 -16.31
C PRO A 87 -7.71 10.49 -15.16
N VAL A 88 -8.68 11.33 -15.49
CA VAL A 88 -9.69 11.80 -14.53
C VAL A 88 -10.50 10.62 -14.02
N LEU A 89 -10.58 10.48 -12.69
CA LEU A 89 -11.40 9.43 -12.07
C LEU A 89 -12.90 9.72 -12.25
N PRO A 90 -13.69 8.80 -12.84
CA PRO A 90 -15.14 8.96 -12.92
C PRO A 90 -15.78 8.79 -11.53
N LEU A 91 -17.05 9.18 -11.40
CA LEU A 91 -17.85 8.77 -10.24
C LEU A 91 -18.16 7.26 -10.30
N PRO A 92 -18.21 6.55 -9.16
CA PRO A 92 -18.02 7.05 -7.79
C PRO A 92 -16.55 7.06 -7.33
N ASP A 93 -15.59 6.63 -8.16
CA ASP A 93 -14.20 6.43 -7.76
C ASP A 93 -13.50 7.71 -7.33
N SER A 94 -13.85 8.85 -7.93
CA SER A 94 -13.37 10.17 -7.50
C SER A 94 -13.86 10.63 -6.12
N GLN A 95 -14.74 9.87 -5.45
CA GLN A 95 -15.15 10.16 -4.06
C GLN A 95 -14.28 9.46 -3.01
N ARG A 96 -13.37 8.57 -3.43
CA ARG A 96 -12.49 7.83 -2.54
C ARG A 96 -11.41 8.75 -1.96
N GLN A 97 -10.80 8.31 -0.86
CA GLN A 97 -9.64 9.02 -0.32
C GLN A 97 -8.45 8.85 -1.26
N GLU A 98 -7.72 9.93 -1.52
CA GLU A 98 -6.48 9.91 -2.30
C GLU A 98 -5.31 10.29 -1.41
N ASP A 99 -4.31 9.41 -1.30
CA ASP A 99 -3.06 9.70 -0.60
C ASP A 99 -1.94 9.88 -1.64
N TYR A 100 -1.04 10.83 -1.40
CA TYR A 100 0.09 11.12 -2.28
C TYR A 100 1.40 10.90 -1.54
N PRO A 101 1.86 9.63 -1.42
CA PRO A 101 3.11 9.29 -0.78
C PRO A 101 4.27 10.13 -1.33
N ALA A 102 5.12 10.64 -0.43
CA ALA A 102 6.35 11.28 -0.81
C ALA A 102 7.39 10.22 -1.16
N ASP A 103 8.02 10.37 -2.33
CA ASP A 103 9.18 9.57 -2.72
C ASP A 103 10.39 9.96 -1.86
N MET A 104 11.02 8.98 -1.22
CA MET A 104 12.26 9.17 -0.47
C MET A 104 13.39 8.35 -1.11
N ARG A 105 14.50 8.99 -1.46
CA ARG A 105 15.66 8.35 -2.10
C ARG A 105 16.58 7.70 -1.08
N GLY A 106 17.03 6.49 -1.40
CA GLY A 106 18.05 5.75 -0.67
C GLY A 106 18.75 4.71 -1.52
N SER A 107 19.40 3.76 -0.87
CA SER A 107 20.00 2.61 -1.55
C SER A 107 19.99 1.36 -0.66
N VAL A 108 20.09 0.19 -1.31
CA VAL A 108 20.23 -1.11 -0.66
C VAL A 108 21.41 -1.85 -1.27
N SER A 109 22.44 -2.10 -0.47
CA SER A 109 23.58 -2.93 -0.86
C SER A 109 23.34 -4.39 -0.48
N LEU A 110 23.58 -5.28 -1.44
CA LEU A 110 23.39 -6.72 -1.31
C LEU A 110 24.74 -7.42 -1.46
N ALA A 111 25.17 -8.14 -0.42
CA ALA A 111 26.36 -8.98 -0.49
C ALA A 111 26.20 -10.08 -1.55
N ALA A 112 27.31 -10.60 -2.08
CA ALA A 112 27.28 -11.67 -3.09
C ALA A 112 26.66 -12.98 -2.55
N ASP A 113 26.76 -13.20 -1.25
CA ASP A 113 26.20 -14.33 -0.49
C ASP A 113 24.91 -13.97 0.25
N ALA A 114 24.32 -12.78 -0.01
CA ALA A 114 23.05 -12.38 0.59
C ALA A 114 21.98 -13.45 0.35
N LYS A 115 21.22 -13.75 1.40
CA LYS A 115 20.20 -14.80 1.35
C LYS A 115 19.11 -14.40 0.35
N ILE A 116 18.89 -15.25 -0.66
CA ILE A 116 17.83 -15.08 -1.66
C ILE A 116 16.46 -15.15 -0.97
N GLY A 117 15.53 -14.29 -1.39
CA GLY A 117 14.16 -14.25 -0.90
C GLY A 117 13.71 -12.87 -0.42
N ALA A 118 12.46 -12.78 0.03
CA ALA A 118 11.89 -11.55 0.52
C ALA A 118 12.33 -11.25 1.97
N THR A 119 12.47 -9.97 2.27
CA THR A 119 12.77 -9.46 3.60
C THR A 119 11.97 -8.18 3.91
N ARG A 120 11.84 -7.87 5.20
CA ARG A 120 11.05 -6.74 5.72
C ARG A 120 11.87 -5.47 5.69
N GLY A 121 11.25 -4.39 5.26
CA GLY A 121 11.76 -3.02 5.39
C GLY A 121 10.88 -2.16 6.29
N ARG A 122 11.49 -1.16 6.92
CA ARG A 122 10.84 -0.23 7.86
C ARG A 122 11.40 1.18 7.70
N VAL A 123 10.57 2.17 8.01
CA VAL A 123 10.97 3.58 8.09
C VAL A 123 10.61 4.14 9.46
N PHE A 124 11.39 5.10 9.94
CA PHE A 124 11.19 5.72 11.25
C PHE A 124 11.38 7.23 11.19
N THR A 125 10.50 7.95 11.89
CA THR A 125 10.64 9.38 12.17
C THR A 125 10.63 9.60 13.68
N SER A 126 10.79 10.84 14.11
CA SER A 126 10.60 11.20 15.52
C SER A 126 9.19 10.89 16.01
N GLN A 127 8.20 10.79 15.14
CA GLN A 127 6.79 10.60 15.51
C GLN A 127 6.34 9.14 15.47
N GLY A 128 7.21 8.21 15.06
CA GLY A 128 6.90 6.77 15.08
C GLY A 128 7.70 5.94 14.09
N GLY A 129 7.32 4.67 13.97
CA GLY A 129 7.83 3.73 12.97
C GLY A 129 6.72 3.14 12.13
N ALA A 130 7.04 2.82 10.87
CA ALA A 130 6.17 2.12 9.94
C ALA A 130 6.90 0.95 9.28
N GLY A 131 6.29 -0.23 9.36
CA GLY A 131 6.73 -1.43 8.63
C GLY A 131 5.88 -1.66 7.38
N GLY A 132 5.96 -2.89 6.85
CA GLY A 132 5.14 -3.33 5.72
C GLY A 132 5.85 -3.28 4.36
N LEU A 133 7.05 -2.70 4.27
CA LEU A 133 7.86 -2.78 3.05
C LEU A 133 8.38 -4.21 2.87
N VAL A 134 8.38 -4.67 1.63
CA VAL A 134 8.95 -5.97 1.23
C VAL A 134 10.02 -5.71 0.18
N PHE A 135 11.24 -6.16 0.44
CA PHE A 135 12.35 -6.10 -0.50
C PHE A 135 12.84 -7.51 -0.80
N VAL A 136 13.04 -7.83 -2.08
CA VAL A 136 13.40 -9.20 -2.50
C VAL A 136 14.82 -9.26 -3.03
N VAL A 137 15.64 -10.09 -2.38
CA VAL A 137 16.99 -10.42 -2.86
C VAL A 137 16.86 -11.52 -3.93
N GLY A 138 17.21 -11.20 -5.17
CA GLY A 138 17.19 -12.09 -6.33
C GLY A 138 18.59 -12.55 -6.75
N GLU A 139 18.62 -13.48 -7.72
CA GLU A 139 19.86 -13.98 -8.33
C GLU A 139 19.97 -13.65 -9.83
N LEU A 140 18.85 -13.35 -10.49
CA LEU A 140 18.80 -13.03 -11.91
C LEU A 140 19.28 -11.60 -12.17
N PRO A 141 19.77 -11.31 -13.39
CA PRO A 141 19.93 -9.93 -13.85
C PRO A 141 18.62 -9.15 -13.67
N GLU A 142 18.73 -7.90 -13.23
CA GLU A 142 17.57 -7.04 -13.03
C GLU A 142 17.58 -5.83 -13.95
N VAL A 143 16.40 -5.50 -14.46
CA VAL A 143 16.14 -4.30 -15.26
C VAL A 143 15.06 -3.51 -14.54
N ILE A 144 15.19 -2.19 -14.47
CA ILE A 144 14.18 -1.30 -13.87
C ILE A 144 13.54 -0.52 -15.02
N GLU A 145 12.23 -0.36 -15.02
CA GLU A 145 11.50 0.42 -16.03
C GLU A 145 11.98 1.89 -16.11
N ASN A 146 11.57 2.58 -17.18
CA ASN A 146 11.63 4.03 -17.20
C ASN A 146 10.22 4.53 -17.50
N GLU A 147 9.65 5.25 -16.56
CA GLU A 147 8.33 5.85 -16.71
C GLU A 147 8.31 6.86 -17.85
N VAL A 148 7.33 6.71 -18.75
CA VAL A 148 7.12 7.60 -19.88
C VAL A 148 5.66 8.03 -19.92
N GLU A 149 5.41 9.30 -20.22
CA GLU A 149 4.04 9.75 -20.44
C GLU A 149 3.54 9.28 -21.81
N GLY A 150 2.27 8.84 -21.86
CA GLY A 150 1.58 8.50 -23.10
C GLY A 150 1.54 7.01 -23.41
N ASP A 151 1.44 6.67 -24.70
CA ASP A 151 1.37 5.28 -25.17
C ASP A 151 2.61 4.47 -24.78
N PRO A 152 2.44 3.18 -24.48
CA PRO A 152 3.50 2.34 -23.95
C PRO A 152 4.58 2.01 -24.98
N VAL A 153 5.84 2.10 -24.56
CA VAL A 153 7.00 1.79 -25.41
C VAL A 153 7.60 0.44 -24.99
N PRO A 154 7.62 -0.58 -25.87
CA PRO A 154 8.18 -1.88 -25.54
C PRO A 154 9.66 -1.79 -25.14
N LYS A 155 10.00 -2.35 -23.98
CA LYS A 155 11.37 -2.39 -23.45
C LYS A 155 12.03 -3.75 -23.72
N PRO A 156 13.11 -3.81 -24.54
CA PRO A 156 13.79 -5.07 -24.84
C PRO A 156 14.46 -5.69 -23.61
N LEU A 157 14.40 -7.02 -23.51
CA LEU A 157 14.96 -7.84 -22.44
C LEU A 157 15.75 -9.02 -22.97
N ALA A 158 16.81 -9.40 -22.23
CA ALA A 158 17.54 -10.65 -22.42
C ALA A 158 17.16 -11.64 -21.31
N LEU A 159 16.75 -12.86 -21.66
CA LEU A 159 16.27 -13.86 -20.69
C LEU A 159 17.41 -14.76 -20.18
N PRO A 160 17.37 -15.24 -18.91
CA PRO A 160 16.36 -14.95 -17.89
C PRO A 160 16.60 -13.60 -17.18
N VAL A 161 15.54 -12.94 -16.74
CA VAL A 161 15.61 -11.60 -16.14
C VAL A 161 14.50 -11.36 -15.13
N THR A 162 14.72 -10.45 -14.20
CA THR A 162 13.65 -9.81 -13.42
C THR A 162 13.52 -8.33 -13.81
N ALA A 163 12.38 -7.96 -14.36
CA ALA A 163 12.00 -6.60 -14.64
C ALA A 163 11.25 -6.01 -13.43
N ASN A 164 11.69 -4.87 -12.93
CA ASN A 164 11.04 -4.11 -11.87
C ASN A 164 10.29 -2.95 -12.51
N GLY A 165 8.99 -2.85 -12.22
CA GLY A 165 8.19 -1.75 -12.71
C GLY A 165 7.08 -1.32 -11.74
N ARG A 166 6.25 -0.37 -12.15
CA ARG A 166 5.06 0.08 -11.45
C ARG A 166 4.06 0.60 -12.48
N ILE A 167 2.79 0.24 -12.34
CA ILE A 167 1.74 0.79 -13.18
C ILE A 167 1.46 2.21 -12.72
N PHE A 168 2.09 3.20 -13.36
CA PHE A 168 2.00 4.60 -12.96
C PHE A 168 2.16 5.54 -14.17
N PRO A 169 1.10 6.28 -14.54
CA PRO A 169 -0.07 6.62 -13.73
C PRO A 169 -1.20 5.57 -13.76
N HIS A 170 -2.42 5.98 -13.41
CA HIS A 170 -3.62 5.18 -13.68
C HIS A 170 -3.72 4.77 -15.15
N GLU A 171 -4.21 3.56 -15.38
CA GLU A 171 -4.42 2.97 -16.71
C GLU A 171 -3.14 2.73 -17.52
N ASP A 172 -1.98 2.89 -16.88
CA ASP A 172 -0.69 2.63 -17.49
C ASP A 172 -0.52 1.16 -17.88
N ILE A 173 0.31 0.94 -18.90
CA ILE A 173 0.57 -0.36 -19.51
C ILE A 173 2.08 -0.49 -19.67
N ASP A 174 2.69 -1.50 -19.05
CA ASP A 174 4.07 -1.82 -19.37
C ASP A 174 4.17 -2.94 -20.40
N LEU A 175 5.09 -2.76 -21.34
CA LEU A 175 5.40 -3.72 -22.39
C LEU A 175 6.88 -4.13 -22.28
N TRP A 176 7.11 -5.40 -21.98
CA TRP A 176 8.45 -6.00 -21.89
C TRP A 176 8.68 -6.94 -23.07
N GLU A 177 9.58 -6.59 -23.98
CA GLU A 177 9.82 -7.31 -25.23
C GLU A 177 10.97 -8.31 -25.11
N PHE A 178 10.80 -9.53 -25.62
CA PHE A 178 11.81 -10.58 -25.61
C PHE A 178 11.79 -11.38 -26.92
N ASP A 179 12.89 -12.09 -27.21
CA ASP A 179 12.99 -13.04 -28.32
C ASP A 179 12.44 -14.41 -27.88
N GLY A 180 11.41 -14.90 -28.57
CA GLY A 180 10.83 -16.23 -28.37
C GLY A 180 11.31 -17.21 -29.43
N GLU A 181 11.57 -18.46 -29.02
CA GLU A 181 11.99 -19.55 -29.89
C GLU A 181 10.98 -20.71 -29.87
N PRO A 182 10.70 -21.38 -31.01
CA PRO A 182 9.81 -22.52 -31.06
C PRO A 182 10.21 -23.64 -30.09
N GLY A 183 9.25 -24.17 -29.35
CA GLY A 183 9.45 -25.31 -28.46
C GLY A 183 10.08 -24.99 -27.09
N LYS A 184 10.57 -23.76 -26.87
CA LYS A 184 11.02 -23.30 -25.55
C LYS A 184 9.86 -22.63 -24.80
N THR A 185 9.39 -23.22 -23.72
CA THR A 185 8.34 -22.61 -22.90
C THR A 185 8.88 -21.41 -22.14
N VAL A 186 8.26 -20.26 -22.34
CA VAL A 186 8.50 -19.04 -21.58
C VAL A 186 7.50 -19.00 -20.42
N THR A 187 8.01 -18.80 -19.21
CA THR A 187 7.21 -18.51 -18.03
C THR A 187 7.46 -17.07 -17.62
N ALA A 188 6.39 -16.28 -17.54
CA ALA A 188 6.37 -14.95 -16.96
C ALA A 188 5.60 -15.01 -15.63
N PHE A 189 6.24 -14.61 -14.54
CA PHE A 189 5.65 -14.57 -13.21
C PHE A 189 5.85 -13.18 -12.60
N VAL A 190 4.78 -12.56 -12.10
CA VAL A 190 4.84 -11.24 -11.48
C VAL A 190 4.51 -11.29 -9.99
N HIS A 191 5.44 -10.80 -9.17
CA HIS A 191 5.18 -10.52 -7.75
C HIS A 191 4.64 -9.09 -7.60
N ALA A 192 3.43 -8.98 -7.06
CA ALA A 192 2.78 -7.72 -6.69
C ALA A 192 2.21 -7.82 -5.26
N GLN A 193 1.22 -8.70 -5.06
CA GLN A 193 0.64 -8.90 -3.73
C GLN A 193 1.68 -9.46 -2.75
N ALA A 194 2.57 -10.35 -3.21
CA ALA A 194 3.68 -10.83 -2.39
C ALA A 194 4.54 -9.71 -1.78
N ILE A 195 4.67 -8.59 -2.50
CA ILE A 195 5.46 -7.43 -2.06
C ILE A 195 4.61 -6.30 -1.47
N ASN A 196 3.38 -6.60 -1.05
CA ASN A 196 2.39 -5.66 -0.52
C ASN A 196 2.04 -4.51 -1.49
N SER A 197 2.14 -4.75 -2.80
CA SER A 197 1.72 -3.79 -3.83
C SER A 197 0.19 -3.67 -3.88
N LEU A 198 -0.29 -2.49 -4.26
CA LEU A 198 -1.70 -2.27 -4.57
C LEU A 198 -2.12 -2.85 -5.93
N LEU A 199 -1.15 -3.20 -6.79
CA LEU A 199 -1.40 -3.76 -8.12
C LEU A 199 -2.13 -5.09 -8.03
N VAL A 200 -3.21 -5.22 -8.81
CA VAL A 200 -3.83 -6.50 -9.16
C VAL A 200 -3.39 -6.82 -10.59
N PRO A 201 -2.28 -7.56 -10.76
CA PRO A 201 -1.65 -7.68 -12.05
C PRO A 201 -2.49 -8.56 -12.99
N GLN A 202 -2.63 -8.09 -14.23
CA GLN A 202 -3.04 -8.89 -15.38
C GLN A 202 -1.84 -9.06 -16.31
N LEU A 203 -1.55 -10.30 -16.71
CA LEU A 203 -0.46 -10.63 -17.63
C LEU A 203 -0.98 -11.25 -18.92
N ASP A 204 -0.56 -10.67 -20.05
CA ASP A 204 -0.80 -11.22 -21.39
C ASP A 204 0.52 -11.35 -22.15
N ILE A 205 0.64 -12.39 -22.98
CA ILE A 205 1.71 -12.49 -23.96
C ILE A 205 1.16 -12.04 -25.31
N LEU A 206 1.80 -11.04 -25.91
CA LEU A 206 1.49 -10.52 -27.23
C LEU A 206 2.52 -10.99 -28.26
N ASP A 207 2.07 -11.24 -29.48
CA ASP A 207 2.97 -11.37 -30.64
C ASP A 207 3.49 -9.98 -31.11
N ALA A 208 4.40 -9.98 -32.09
CA ALA A 208 4.95 -8.75 -32.66
C ALA A 208 3.90 -7.78 -33.26
N LYS A 209 2.72 -8.29 -33.64
CA LYS A 209 1.59 -7.51 -34.18
C LYS A 209 0.67 -6.97 -33.08
N GLY A 210 0.91 -7.34 -31.81
CA GLY A 210 0.09 -6.95 -30.67
C GLY A 210 -1.09 -7.89 -30.40
N ASN A 211 -1.20 -9.02 -31.10
CA ASN A 211 -2.26 -9.99 -30.81
C ASN A 211 -1.93 -10.77 -29.55
N VAL A 212 -2.92 -10.98 -28.69
CA VAL A 212 -2.78 -11.82 -27.52
C VAL A 212 -2.65 -13.29 -27.93
N VAL A 213 -1.53 -13.93 -27.56
CA VAL A 213 -1.23 -15.33 -27.85
C VAL A 213 -1.24 -16.23 -26.60
N ALA A 214 -1.22 -15.63 -25.41
CA ALA A 214 -1.51 -16.30 -24.14
C ALA A 214 -2.03 -15.27 -23.12
N GLU A 215 -2.96 -15.69 -22.26
CA GLU A 215 -3.57 -14.86 -21.22
C GLU A 215 -3.46 -15.57 -19.87
N GLN A 216 -3.46 -14.79 -18.79
CA GLN A 216 -3.79 -15.30 -17.47
C GLN A 216 -5.24 -15.84 -17.43
N THR A 217 -5.48 -16.95 -16.75
CA THR A 217 -6.83 -17.56 -16.59
C THR A 217 -7.87 -16.52 -16.13
N ARG A 218 -9.07 -16.51 -16.74
CA ARG A 218 -10.13 -15.47 -16.71
C ARG A 218 -10.70 -15.01 -15.36
N HIS A 219 -10.14 -15.44 -14.24
CA HIS A 219 -10.51 -15.00 -12.89
C HIS A 219 -9.26 -14.86 -12.02
N ALA A 220 -8.54 -13.75 -12.21
CA ALA A 220 -7.50 -13.32 -11.28
C ALA A 220 -8.13 -13.19 -9.90
N CYS A 221 -7.53 -13.79 -8.87
CA CYS A 221 -7.97 -13.49 -7.52
C CYS A 221 -7.49 -12.08 -7.19
N VAL A 222 -8.39 -11.25 -6.70
CA VAL A 222 -8.02 -9.93 -6.20
C VAL A 222 -7.00 -10.14 -5.08
N GLY A 223 -5.84 -9.49 -5.19
CA GLY A 223 -4.74 -9.67 -4.25
C GLY A 223 -3.99 -11.00 -4.42
N THR A 224 -3.77 -11.47 -5.66
CA THR A 224 -2.77 -12.51 -5.93
C THR A 224 -1.77 -12.07 -6.99
N ASP A 225 -0.55 -12.60 -6.89
CA ASP A 225 0.42 -12.54 -7.98
C ASP A 225 -0.11 -13.24 -9.24
N ALA A 226 0.46 -12.92 -10.40
CA ALA A 226 0.03 -13.49 -11.68
C ALA A 226 1.16 -14.26 -12.36
N SER A 227 0.78 -15.20 -13.22
CA SER A 227 1.73 -15.89 -14.10
C SER A 227 1.06 -16.32 -15.39
N VAL A 228 1.83 -16.36 -16.45
CA VAL A 228 1.43 -16.87 -17.76
C VAL A 228 2.56 -17.72 -18.33
N GLN A 229 2.21 -18.86 -18.92
CA GLN A 229 3.12 -19.73 -19.63
C GLN A 229 2.75 -19.78 -21.11
N PHE A 230 3.76 -19.71 -21.97
CA PHE A 230 3.58 -19.69 -23.41
C PHE A 230 4.73 -20.41 -24.09
N THR A 231 4.41 -21.31 -25.03
CA THR A 231 5.40 -21.93 -25.90
C THR A 231 5.26 -21.31 -27.29
N PRO A 232 6.24 -20.51 -27.75
CA PRO A 232 6.23 -19.94 -29.09
C PRO A 232 6.05 -21.03 -30.15
N LYS A 233 5.23 -20.75 -31.16
CA LYS A 233 5.09 -21.61 -32.35
C LYS A 233 6.07 -21.23 -33.46
N VAL A 234 6.46 -19.96 -33.49
CA VAL A 234 7.39 -19.38 -34.46
C VAL A 234 8.41 -18.52 -33.72
N ALA A 235 9.63 -18.46 -34.26
CA ALA A 235 10.65 -17.56 -33.73
C ALA A 235 10.27 -16.11 -34.00
N GLY A 236 10.57 -15.20 -33.05
CA GLY A 236 10.32 -13.77 -33.24
C GLY A 236 10.19 -13.00 -31.94
N LYS A 237 9.82 -11.72 -32.07
CA LYS A 237 9.56 -10.84 -30.92
C LYS A 237 8.20 -11.12 -30.32
N TYR A 238 8.17 -11.20 -29.00
CA TYR A 238 6.97 -11.29 -28.18
C TYR A 238 7.04 -10.26 -27.05
N ARG A 239 5.90 -9.91 -26.47
CA ARG A 239 5.82 -8.92 -25.38
C ARG A 239 5.04 -9.50 -24.22
N VAL A 240 5.55 -9.34 -23.01
CA VAL A 240 4.70 -9.43 -21.81
C VAL A 240 4.05 -8.07 -21.63
N ARG A 241 2.72 -8.03 -21.69
CA ARG A 241 1.92 -6.88 -21.30
C ARG A 241 1.50 -7.05 -19.86
N ILE A 242 1.73 -6.02 -19.04
CA ILE A 242 1.22 -5.95 -17.68
C ILE A 242 0.35 -4.71 -17.50
N THR A 243 -0.81 -4.91 -16.88
CA THR A 243 -1.78 -3.86 -16.51
C THR A 243 -2.35 -4.15 -15.13
N ASP A 244 -3.02 -3.17 -14.51
CA ASP A 244 -3.92 -3.45 -13.39
C ASP A 244 -5.27 -3.94 -13.93
N ALA A 245 -5.77 -5.07 -13.41
CA ALA A 245 -7.02 -5.68 -13.85
C ALA A 245 -8.27 -4.81 -13.55
N ARG A 246 -8.14 -3.77 -12.73
CA ARG A 246 -9.21 -2.81 -12.40
C ARG A 246 -8.97 -1.44 -13.05
N THR A 247 -8.02 -1.37 -13.99
CA THR A 247 -7.62 -0.13 -14.69
C THR A 247 -7.20 0.99 -13.72
N LEU A 248 -6.60 0.62 -12.59
CA LEU A 248 -6.00 1.55 -11.63
C LEU A 248 -4.49 1.67 -11.87
N GLY A 249 -3.84 2.58 -11.14
CA GLY A 249 -2.40 2.75 -11.15
C GLY A 249 -1.99 3.77 -10.09
N GLY A 250 -0.70 4.00 -9.92
CA GLY A 250 -0.19 4.83 -8.84
C GLY A 250 1.22 4.44 -8.44
N GLN A 251 1.92 5.31 -7.73
CA GLN A 251 3.29 5.05 -7.31
C GLN A 251 3.46 3.76 -6.47
N ALA A 252 2.39 3.33 -5.79
CA ALA A 252 2.34 2.11 -4.99
C ALA A 252 1.97 0.82 -5.76
N TYR A 253 1.76 0.90 -7.08
CA TYR A 253 1.39 -0.24 -7.94
C TYR A 253 2.64 -0.95 -8.48
N VAL A 254 3.61 -1.16 -7.60
CA VAL A 254 4.92 -1.75 -7.88
C VAL A 254 4.81 -3.24 -8.20
N TYR A 255 5.67 -3.75 -9.09
CA TYR A 255 5.76 -5.17 -9.39
C TYR A 255 7.19 -5.62 -9.68
N ARG A 256 7.41 -6.93 -9.54
CA ARG A 256 8.62 -7.63 -10.01
C ARG A 256 8.24 -8.78 -10.93
N LEU A 257 8.52 -8.61 -12.22
CA LEU A 257 8.22 -9.56 -13.29
C LEU A 257 9.47 -10.39 -13.62
N THR A 258 9.45 -11.67 -13.29
CA THR A 258 10.46 -12.63 -13.72
C THR A 258 10.04 -13.30 -15.02
N ILE A 259 10.91 -13.28 -16.03
CA ILE A 259 10.71 -13.95 -17.31
C ILE A 259 11.85 -14.93 -17.54
N THR A 260 11.51 -16.20 -17.78
CA THR A 260 12.50 -17.28 -17.92
C THR A 260 12.04 -18.36 -18.88
N THR A 261 12.99 -19.05 -19.50
CA THR A 261 12.79 -20.32 -20.23
C THR A 261 13.25 -21.53 -19.43
N ALA A 262 13.75 -21.34 -18.21
CA ALA A 262 14.10 -22.43 -17.32
C ALA A 262 12.83 -23.13 -16.83
N ASP A 263 12.94 -24.42 -16.53
CA ASP A 263 11.86 -25.17 -15.90
C ASP A 263 11.58 -24.59 -14.52
N VAL A 264 10.43 -23.93 -14.38
CA VAL A 264 9.94 -23.43 -13.10
C VAL A 264 9.21 -24.60 -12.42
N PRO A 265 9.66 -25.06 -11.23
CA PRO A 265 8.98 -26.14 -10.54
C PRO A 265 7.52 -25.77 -10.29
N ALA A 266 6.61 -26.67 -10.64
CA ALA A 266 5.22 -26.56 -10.18
C ALA A 266 5.18 -26.55 -8.64
N PHE A 267 4.11 -26.01 -8.06
CA PHE A 267 3.88 -26.09 -6.62
C PHE A 267 4.14 -27.51 -6.10
N HIS A 268 4.87 -27.61 -4.99
CA HIS A 268 5.19 -28.90 -4.37
C HIS A 268 3.90 -29.68 -4.11
N PHE A 269 3.82 -30.90 -4.65
CA PHE A 269 2.71 -31.81 -4.44
C PHE A 269 3.25 -33.18 -4.02
N PRO A 270 2.76 -33.78 -2.92
CA PRO A 270 1.80 -33.22 -1.96
C PRO A 270 2.35 -31.98 -1.24
N ILE A 271 1.46 -31.17 -0.65
CA ILE A 271 1.89 -30.06 0.22
C ILE A 271 2.70 -30.66 1.36
N LYS A 272 3.85 -30.06 1.68
CA LYS A 272 4.78 -30.59 2.70
C LYS A 272 4.03 -30.91 4.00
N ALA A 273 4.20 -32.15 4.48
CA ALA A 273 3.54 -32.65 5.68
C ALA A 273 3.80 -31.72 6.88
N ARG A 274 2.74 -31.39 7.61
CA ARG A 274 2.84 -30.71 8.91
C ARG A 274 3.30 -31.74 9.95
N PRO A 275 3.98 -31.33 11.03
CA PRO A 275 4.28 -32.21 12.15
C PRO A 275 3.02 -32.49 12.99
N ASP A 276 1.92 -32.88 12.33
CA ASP A 276 0.63 -33.19 12.94
C ASP A 276 0.42 -34.69 13.16
N GLY A 277 1.35 -35.53 12.67
CA GLY A 277 1.32 -36.98 12.84
C GLY A 277 0.26 -37.68 11.98
N LEU A 278 -0.38 -36.98 11.05
CA LEU A 278 -1.39 -37.56 10.16
C LEU A 278 -0.73 -38.37 9.04
N LYS A 279 -1.35 -39.49 8.67
CA LYS A 279 -0.99 -40.21 7.45
C LYS A 279 -1.43 -39.40 6.24
N ASP A 280 -0.49 -38.95 5.42
CA ASP A 280 -0.78 -38.31 4.14
C ASP A 280 -1.17 -39.35 3.08
N VAL A 281 -2.30 -39.12 2.40
CA VAL A 281 -2.85 -39.95 1.32
C VAL A 281 -3.00 -39.08 0.07
N THR A 282 -2.56 -39.59 -1.08
CA THR A 282 -2.62 -38.90 -2.38
C THR A 282 -3.47 -39.64 -3.42
N ASP A 283 -3.78 -40.92 -3.19
CA ASP A 283 -4.67 -41.70 -4.06
C ASP A 283 -6.09 -41.71 -3.48
N ALA A 284 -7.04 -41.19 -4.24
CA ALA A 284 -8.43 -41.07 -3.83
C ALA A 284 -9.25 -42.36 -4.01
N LYS A 285 -8.64 -43.46 -4.47
CA LYS A 285 -9.32 -44.75 -4.68
C LYS A 285 -9.62 -45.52 -3.40
N ASP A 286 -8.85 -45.28 -2.33
CA ASP A 286 -9.00 -46.01 -1.07
C ASP A 286 -10.10 -45.40 -0.19
N VAL A 287 -10.86 -46.25 0.49
CA VAL A 287 -11.68 -45.83 1.63
C VAL A 287 -10.76 -45.67 2.83
N VAL A 288 -10.69 -44.46 3.38
CA VAL A 288 -9.77 -44.13 4.48
C VAL A 288 -10.52 -43.82 5.77
N GLN A 289 -9.83 -43.96 6.90
CA GLN A 289 -10.36 -43.65 8.23
C GLN A 289 -9.60 -42.45 8.82
N ALA A 290 -10.31 -41.58 9.54
CA ALA A 290 -9.68 -40.52 10.32
C ALA A 290 -8.99 -41.13 11.57
N PRO A 291 -7.90 -40.52 12.08
CA PRO A 291 -7.28 -39.28 11.61
C PRO A 291 -6.37 -39.47 10.37
N VAL A 292 -6.54 -38.62 9.36
CA VAL A 292 -5.85 -38.73 8.04
C VAL A 292 -5.66 -37.36 7.38
N ALA A 293 -4.69 -37.22 6.48
CA ALA A 293 -4.54 -36.03 5.63
C ALA A 293 -4.67 -36.38 4.14
N LEU A 294 -5.60 -35.74 3.45
CA LEU A 294 -5.94 -36.02 2.06
C LEU A 294 -5.32 -34.94 1.17
N ASN A 295 -4.49 -35.33 0.21
CA ASN A 295 -3.76 -34.41 -0.65
C ASN A 295 -4.23 -34.55 -2.09
N GLY A 296 -4.70 -33.46 -2.69
CA GLY A 296 -5.17 -33.47 -4.08
C GLY A 296 -4.85 -32.19 -4.84
N ARG A 297 -5.30 -32.17 -6.10
CA ARG A 297 -5.05 -31.08 -7.05
C ARG A 297 -6.25 -30.88 -7.97
N ILE A 298 -6.70 -29.63 -8.12
CA ILE A 298 -7.71 -29.23 -9.10
C ILE A 298 -7.02 -28.85 -10.41
N GLU A 299 -6.59 -29.86 -11.14
CA GLU A 299 -5.75 -29.67 -12.34
C GLU A 299 -6.54 -29.16 -13.54
N LYS A 300 -7.82 -29.53 -13.66
CA LYS A 300 -8.71 -29.11 -14.75
C LYS A 300 -9.92 -28.35 -14.23
N SER A 301 -10.35 -27.35 -14.98
CA SER A 301 -11.52 -26.51 -14.68
C SER A 301 -12.76 -27.36 -14.45
N GLY A 302 -13.53 -27.04 -13.41
CA GLY A 302 -14.73 -27.77 -13.02
C GLY A 302 -14.51 -29.13 -12.34
N THR A 303 -13.27 -29.56 -12.14
CA THR A 303 -12.98 -30.84 -11.44
C THR A 303 -13.38 -30.77 -9.97
N VAL A 304 -13.96 -31.87 -9.49
CA VAL A 304 -14.20 -32.13 -8.06
C VAL A 304 -13.38 -33.36 -7.68
N ASN A 305 -12.54 -33.25 -6.66
CA ASN A 305 -11.87 -34.41 -6.07
C ASN A 305 -12.79 -35.03 -5.02
N GLU A 306 -13.00 -36.34 -5.10
CA GLU A 306 -13.87 -37.08 -4.20
C GLU A 306 -13.06 -38.08 -3.38
N TRP A 307 -13.19 -38.05 -2.06
CA TRP A 307 -12.51 -38.94 -1.12
C TRP A 307 -13.56 -39.75 -0.35
N GLN A 308 -13.34 -41.05 -0.18
CA GLN A 308 -14.24 -41.90 0.60
C GLN A 308 -13.73 -42.07 2.03
N LEU A 309 -14.56 -41.72 3.02
CA LEU A 309 -14.24 -41.90 4.44
C LEU A 309 -15.27 -42.77 5.16
N ASP A 310 -14.81 -43.79 5.90
CA ASP A 310 -15.64 -44.54 6.84
C ASP A 310 -15.75 -43.76 8.16
N LEU A 311 -16.90 -43.11 8.38
CA LEU A 311 -17.16 -42.30 9.57
C LEU A 311 -18.16 -43.00 10.51
N LYS A 312 -17.95 -42.86 11.82
CA LYS A 312 -18.80 -43.47 12.84
C LYS A 312 -19.82 -42.48 13.40
N LYS A 313 -21.05 -42.96 13.58
CA LYS A 313 -22.18 -42.22 14.15
C LYS A 313 -21.80 -41.64 15.51
N GLY A 314 -22.06 -40.34 15.69
CA GLY A 314 -21.85 -39.64 16.96
C GLY A 314 -20.40 -39.22 17.25
N ASN A 315 -19.41 -39.69 16.48
CA ASN A 315 -18.05 -39.19 16.59
C ASN A 315 -17.98 -37.76 16.04
N LYS A 316 -17.15 -36.92 16.68
CA LYS A 316 -16.90 -35.55 16.23
C LYS A 316 -15.66 -35.52 15.34
N TYR A 317 -15.83 -35.04 14.13
CA TYR A 317 -14.76 -34.86 13.16
C TYR A 317 -14.55 -33.38 12.85
N SER A 318 -13.32 -33.00 12.53
CA SER A 318 -12.95 -31.69 12.02
C SER A 318 -12.20 -31.86 10.71
N LEU A 319 -12.63 -31.15 9.66
CA LEU A 319 -11.98 -31.15 8.35
C LEU A 319 -11.35 -29.77 8.11
N ASP A 320 -10.01 -29.69 8.17
CA ASP A 320 -9.24 -28.46 8.01
C ASP A 320 -8.55 -28.43 6.64
N LEU A 321 -9.07 -27.61 5.72
CA LEU A 321 -8.50 -27.48 4.36
C LEU A 321 -7.35 -26.49 4.33
N VAL A 322 -6.17 -26.96 3.97
CA VAL A 322 -4.98 -26.15 3.73
C VAL A 322 -4.78 -26.01 2.23
N ALA A 323 -5.09 -24.83 1.69
CA ALA A 323 -4.76 -24.45 0.33
C ALA A 323 -4.12 -23.06 0.32
N ARG A 324 -4.89 -22.01 0.63
CA ARG A 324 -4.41 -20.63 0.74
C ARG A 324 -3.34 -20.47 1.80
N ARG A 325 -3.46 -21.16 2.94
CA ARG A 325 -2.41 -21.21 3.99
C ARG A 325 -1.12 -21.92 3.54
N ALA A 326 -1.16 -22.63 2.41
CA ALA A 326 -0.01 -23.22 1.74
C ALA A 326 0.21 -22.60 0.35
N GLU A 327 -0.28 -21.37 0.15
CA GLU A 327 -0.05 -20.54 -1.04
C GLU A 327 -0.61 -21.09 -2.36
N SER A 328 -1.42 -22.15 -2.30
CA SER A 328 -2.20 -22.60 -3.44
C SER A 328 -3.24 -21.54 -3.84
N PRO A 329 -3.44 -21.26 -5.14
CA PRO A 329 -4.46 -20.35 -5.61
C PRO A 329 -5.89 -20.91 -5.46
N LEU A 330 -6.06 -22.15 -5.00
CA LEU A 330 -7.37 -22.78 -4.84
C LEU A 330 -8.26 -21.99 -3.84
N CYS A 331 -9.43 -21.52 -4.30
CA CYS A 331 -10.53 -21.12 -3.43
C CYS A 331 -11.32 -22.37 -3.08
N GLY A 332 -10.84 -23.08 -2.07
CA GLY A 332 -11.33 -24.41 -1.75
C GLY A 332 -12.76 -24.42 -1.20
N VAL A 333 -13.54 -25.35 -1.70
CA VAL A 333 -14.84 -25.74 -1.18
C VAL A 333 -14.71 -27.17 -0.67
N VAL A 334 -15.11 -27.42 0.59
CA VAL A 334 -15.20 -28.76 1.16
C VAL A 334 -16.66 -29.07 1.41
N ALA A 335 -17.15 -30.18 0.86
CA ALA A 335 -18.50 -30.67 1.10
C ALA A 335 -18.47 -32.15 1.53
N ILE A 336 -19.43 -32.55 2.36
CA ILE A 336 -19.63 -33.93 2.79
C ILE A 336 -20.94 -34.41 2.21
N ILE A 337 -20.88 -35.50 1.46
CA ILE A 337 -22.02 -36.18 0.86
C ILE A 337 -22.25 -37.48 1.63
N ASP A 338 -23.49 -37.74 2.05
CA ASP A 338 -23.86 -38.99 2.71
C ASP A 338 -24.00 -40.16 1.72
N ALA A 339 -24.21 -41.37 2.25
CA ALA A 339 -24.38 -42.58 1.45
C ALA A 339 -25.62 -42.55 0.52
N ALA A 340 -26.58 -41.64 0.74
CA ALA A 340 -27.73 -41.45 -0.13
C ALA A 340 -27.46 -40.42 -1.25
N GLY A 341 -26.24 -39.87 -1.33
CA GLY A 341 -25.85 -38.86 -2.30
C GLY A 341 -26.26 -37.43 -1.94
N LYS A 342 -26.72 -37.19 -0.70
CA LYS A 342 -27.14 -35.87 -0.24
C LYS A 342 -25.97 -35.11 0.38
N GLU A 343 -25.80 -33.83 0.00
CA GLU A 343 -24.88 -32.93 0.71
C GLU A 343 -25.41 -32.64 2.12
N VAL A 344 -24.63 -33.03 3.12
CA VAL A 344 -24.99 -32.93 4.55
C VAL A 344 -24.19 -31.87 5.30
N ALA A 345 -23.07 -31.42 4.73
CA ALA A 345 -22.27 -30.33 5.28
C ALA A 345 -21.41 -29.70 4.19
N LYS A 346 -21.15 -28.38 4.30
CA LYS A 346 -20.31 -27.65 3.36
C LYS A 346 -19.66 -26.45 4.02
N VAL A 347 -18.41 -26.16 3.65
CA VAL A 347 -17.73 -24.91 3.93
C VAL A 347 -16.97 -24.45 2.70
N GLU A 348 -16.80 -23.14 2.53
CA GLU A 348 -16.09 -22.56 1.41
C GLU A 348 -15.16 -21.43 1.85
N GLY A 349 -13.98 -21.37 1.22
CA GLY A 349 -13.03 -20.30 1.41
C GLY A 349 -13.39 -19.03 0.63
N THR A 350 -12.54 -18.03 0.78
CA THR A 350 -12.60 -16.78 0.03
C THR A 350 -11.44 -16.72 -0.96
N GLU A 351 -11.31 -15.61 -1.67
CA GLU A 351 -10.16 -15.33 -2.54
C GLU A 351 -8.85 -15.18 -1.76
N THR A 352 -8.92 -14.92 -0.46
CA THR A 352 -7.77 -14.57 0.39
C THR A 352 -7.53 -15.56 1.53
N ALA A 353 -8.49 -16.45 1.82
CA ALA A 353 -8.42 -17.34 2.97
C ALA A 353 -9.00 -18.74 2.69
N ASP A 354 -8.42 -19.73 3.35
CA ASP A 354 -9.03 -21.06 3.48
C ASP A 354 -10.35 -20.96 4.26
N PRO A 355 -11.29 -21.89 4.06
CA PRO A 355 -12.46 -22.00 4.94
C PRO A 355 -12.03 -22.26 6.39
N ASN A 356 -12.87 -21.84 7.35
CA ASN A 356 -12.77 -22.36 8.72
C ASN A 356 -12.92 -23.89 8.72
N PRO A 357 -12.31 -24.61 9.67
CA PRO A 357 -12.47 -26.06 9.77
C PRO A 357 -13.95 -26.46 9.83
N LEU A 358 -14.34 -27.43 8.99
CA LEU A 358 -15.70 -27.96 8.98
C LEU A 358 -15.87 -28.97 10.10
N ALA A 359 -16.63 -28.61 11.14
CA ALA A 359 -17.04 -29.53 12.19
C ALA A 359 -18.20 -30.41 11.71
N PHE A 360 -18.09 -31.72 11.88
CA PHE A 360 -19.11 -32.67 11.44
C PHE A 360 -19.32 -33.81 12.45
N THR A 361 -20.58 -34.17 12.70
CA THR A 361 -20.97 -35.33 13.50
C THR A 361 -21.89 -36.23 12.67
N PRO A 362 -21.44 -37.41 12.22
CA PRO A 362 -22.26 -38.31 11.41
C PRO A 362 -23.50 -38.79 12.16
N THR A 363 -24.64 -38.83 11.48
CA THR A 363 -25.92 -39.33 12.03
C THR A 363 -26.09 -40.84 11.85
N ALA A 364 -25.27 -41.46 11.00
CA ALA A 364 -25.21 -42.89 10.74
C ALA A 364 -23.74 -43.36 10.60
N ASN A 365 -23.50 -44.66 10.79
CA ASN A 365 -22.22 -45.26 10.42
C ASN A 365 -22.20 -45.46 8.91
N GLY A 366 -21.05 -45.28 8.28
CA GLY A 366 -20.84 -45.71 6.89
C GLY A 366 -19.88 -44.81 6.12
N ASN A 367 -19.85 -45.04 4.81
CA ASN A 367 -19.00 -44.32 3.89
C ASN A 367 -19.65 -42.97 3.54
N TYR A 368 -18.91 -41.90 3.80
CA TYR A 368 -19.22 -40.54 3.37
C TYR A 368 -18.24 -40.12 2.28
N THR A 369 -18.74 -39.41 1.27
CA THR A 369 -17.88 -38.84 0.22
C THR A 369 -17.54 -37.40 0.57
N VAL A 370 -16.26 -37.10 0.78
CA VAL A 370 -15.76 -35.74 0.97
C VAL A 370 -15.31 -35.19 -0.37
N ARG A 371 -15.95 -34.10 -0.79
CA ARG A 371 -15.66 -33.38 -2.04
C ARG A 371 -14.78 -32.18 -1.75
N VAL A 372 -13.71 -32.03 -2.51
CA VAL A 372 -12.90 -30.81 -2.57
C VAL A 372 -12.95 -30.26 -3.99
N SER A 373 -13.34 -28.99 -4.14
CA SER A 373 -13.43 -28.33 -5.44
C SER A 373 -13.00 -26.87 -5.38
N GLU A 374 -12.76 -26.29 -6.55
CA GLU A 374 -12.58 -24.84 -6.71
C GLU A 374 -13.95 -24.14 -6.74
N LYS A 375 -14.08 -23.03 -6.01
CA LYS A 375 -15.28 -22.20 -5.96
C LYS A 375 -15.64 -21.61 -7.32
N TYR A 376 -14.66 -21.10 -8.06
CA TYR A 376 -14.87 -20.47 -9.36
C TYR A 376 -14.53 -21.44 -10.49
N ARG A 377 -15.56 -22.01 -11.12
CA ARG A 377 -15.43 -23.12 -12.07
C ARG A 377 -14.38 -22.91 -13.18
N GLY A 378 -14.14 -21.67 -13.63
CA GLY A 378 -13.15 -21.34 -14.66
C GLY A 378 -11.68 -21.38 -14.22
N ARG A 379 -11.38 -21.64 -12.94
CA ARG A 379 -10.02 -21.67 -12.38
C ARG A 379 -9.56 -23.11 -12.17
N SER A 380 -8.30 -23.38 -12.49
CA SER A 380 -7.63 -24.67 -12.29
C SER A 380 -6.16 -24.56 -12.67
N GLY A 381 -5.38 -25.59 -12.35
CA GLY A 381 -4.04 -25.74 -12.91
C GLY A 381 -3.11 -26.56 -12.01
N PRO A 382 -1.85 -26.75 -12.44
CA PRO A 382 -0.87 -27.56 -11.70
C PRO A 382 -0.60 -27.03 -10.28
N ASN A 383 -0.87 -25.75 -10.02
CA ASN A 383 -0.65 -25.12 -8.73
C ASN A 383 -1.84 -25.21 -7.77
N PHE A 384 -3.02 -25.65 -8.20
CA PHE A 384 -4.25 -25.73 -7.38
C PHE A 384 -4.25 -26.96 -6.47
N VAL A 385 -3.20 -27.10 -5.66
CA VAL A 385 -3.00 -28.19 -4.71
C VAL A 385 -3.69 -27.91 -3.38
N TYR A 386 -4.02 -28.95 -2.62
CA TYR A 386 -4.53 -28.81 -1.26
C TYR A 386 -4.12 -30.00 -0.38
N ARG A 387 -4.20 -29.78 0.93
CA ARG A 387 -4.12 -30.81 1.97
C ARG A 387 -5.30 -30.63 2.91
N LEU A 388 -6.17 -31.63 3.01
CA LEU A 388 -7.32 -31.64 3.89
C LEU A 388 -7.05 -32.56 5.09
N ALA A 389 -6.80 -31.98 6.25
CA ALA A 389 -6.63 -32.73 7.49
C ALA A 389 -8.00 -33.10 8.04
N VAL A 390 -8.27 -34.39 8.22
CA VAL A 390 -9.48 -34.92 8.86
C VAL A 390 -9.09 -35.52 10.19
N THR A 391 -9.51 -34.90 11.29
CA THR A 391 -9.18 -35.33 12.65
C THR A 391 -10.44 -35.75 13.42
N ASP A 392 -10.25 -36.61 14.42
CA ASP A 392 -11.28 -36.99 15.38
C ASP A 392 -10.80 -36.74 16.83
N ALA A 393 -11.62 -37.10 17.82
CA ALA A 393 -11.33 -36.89 19.24
C ALA A 393 -10.10 -37.69 19.77
N THR A 394 -9.54 -38.61 18.99
CA THR A 394 -8.38 -39.44 19.39
C THR A 394 -7.04 -38.89 18.90
N ALA A 395 -7.06 -37.90 18.00
CA ALA A 395 -5.85 -37.26 17.49
C ALA A 395 -5.15 -36.43 18.58
N VAL A 396 -4.08 -36.96 19.17
CA VAL A 396 -3.12 -36.16 19.97
C VAL A 396 -2.17 -35.47 18.99
N THR A 397 -2.47 -34.24 18.63
CA THR A 397 -1.68 -33.46 17.67
C THR A 397 -0.47 -32.81 18.36
N GLY A 398 0.62 -33.55 18.55
CA GLY A 398 1.93 -33.03 18.99
C GLY A 398 2.09 -32.77 20.51
N GLU A 399 3.27 -32.27 20.90
CA GLU A 399 3.58 -31.89 22.29
C GLU A 399 2.72 -30.69 22.74
N PRO A 400 2.23 -30.65 24.00
CA PRO A 400 1.48 -29.51 24.51
C PRO A 400 2.31 -28.23 24.48
N GLY A 401 1.87 -27.23 23.71
CA GLY A 401 2.57 -25.97 23.61
C GLY A 401 1.70 -24.80 23.15
N PHE A 402 2.34 -23.65 22.98
CA PHE A 402 1.72 -22.48 22.39
C PHE A 402 2.71 -21.69 21.55
N LYS A 403 2.18 -20.95 20.57
CA LYS A 403 2.89 -19.92 19.82
C LYS A 403 2.21 -18.59 20.07
N LEU A 404 2.99 -17.53 20.27
CA LEU A 404 2.48 -16.17 20.43
C LEU A 404 2.65 -15.39 19.13
N THR A 405 1.63 -14.63 18.74
CA THR A 405 1.69 -13.79 17.53
C THR A 405 1.33 -12.34 17.79
N LEU A 406 1.97 -11.45 17.04
CA LEU A 406 1.71 -10.01 16.98
C LEU A 406 1.16 -9.63 15.61
N ALA A 407 0.28 -8.63 15.57
CA ALA A 407 -0.34 -8.18 14.32
C ALA A 407 0.57 -7.31 13.43
N ALA A 408 1.62 -6.72 14.01
CA ALA A 408 2.55 -5.84 13.32
C ALA A 408 3.98 -6.09 13.79
N ASP A 409 4.95 -5.75 12.94
CA ASP A 409 6.39 -5.81 13.24
C ASP A 409 6.95 -4.47 13.74
N THR A 410 6.11 -3.44 13.81
CA THR A 410 6.48 -2.08 14.20
C THR A 410 5.36 -1.46 15.01
N PHE A 411 5.68 -0.93 16.18
CA PHE A 411 4.75 -0.31 17.12
C PHE A 411 5.24 1.07 17.53
N THR A 412 4.31 2.01 17.75
CA THR A 412 4.64 3.36 18.22
C THR A 412 3.86 3.68 19.50
N VAL A 413 4.58 4.02 20.57
CA VAL A 413 4.00 4.59 21.80
C VAL A 413 4.37 6.06 21.87
N THR A 414 3.40 6.96 21.97
CA THR A 414 3.68 8.40 22.09
C THR A 414 4.20 8.68 23.50
N ARG A 415 5.25 9.51 23.63
CA ARG A 415 5.79 9.96 24.93
C ARG A 415 4.69 10.60 25.77
N GLY A 416 4.62 10.24 27.05
CA GLY A 416 3.54 10.64 27.97
C GLY A 416 2.22 9.88 27.77
N GLY A 417 2.15 8.94 26.81
CA GLY A 417 0.97 8.17 26.47
C GLY A 417 1.11 6.67 26.76
N ASN A 418 0.11 5.91 26.31
CA ASN A 418 0.08 4.46 26.37
C ASN A 418 -0.28 3.84 25.01
N LEU A 419 0.18 2.62 24.78
CA LEU A 419 -0.15 1.80 23.61
C LEU A 419 -0.60 0.41 24.09
N LYS A 420 -1.76 -0.03 23.61
CA LYS A 420 -2.22 -1.41 23.79
C LYS A 420 -1.78 -2.27 22.61
N VAL A 421 -1.08 -3.37 22.89
CA VAL A 421 -0.64 -4.33 21.87
C VAL A 421 -1.30 -5.67 22.13
N LYS A 422 -2.08 -6.15 21.17
CA LYS A 422 -2.74 -7.46 21.24
C LYS A 422 -1.73 -8.57 20.97
N VAL A 423 -1.66 -9.54 21.89
CA VAL A 423 -0.88 -10.77 21.78
C VAL A 423 -1.86 -11.92 21.63
N THR A 424 -1.75 -12.67 20.53
CA THR A 424 -2.61 -13.83 20.25
C THR A 424 -1.86 -15.12 20.57
N ALA A 425 -2.54 -16.11 21.13
CA ALA A 425 -1.97 -17.41 21.46
C ALA A 425 -2.60 -18.51 20.60
N GLU A 426 -1.77 -19.16 19.79
CA GLU A 426 -2.09 -20.39 19.07
C GLU A 426 -1.66 -21.59 19.92
N ARG A 427 -2.62 -22.36 20.43
CA ARG A 427 -2.38 -23.49 21.34
C ARG A 427 -2.30 -24.79 20.56
N SER A 428 -1.39 -25.68 20.94
CA SER A 428 -1.14 -26.97 20.27
C SER A 428 -1.01 -28.10 21.30
N GLY A 429 -1.09 -29.36 20.84
CA GLY A 429 -0.91 -30.54 21.69
C GLY A 429 -1.83 -30.62 22.91
N GLY A 430 -3.04 -30.05 22.83
CA GLY A 430 -3.98 -30.02 23.96
C GLY A 430 -3.60 -29.04 25.09
N PHE A 431 -2.65 -28.13 24.88
CA PHE A 431 -2.27 -27.14 25.89
C PHE A 431 -3.40 -26.16 26.20
N ALA A 432 -4.03 -26.36 27.36
CA ALA A 432 -5.09 -25.51 27.89
C ALA A 432 -4.63 -24.61 29.05
N GLY A 433 -3.33 -24.59 29.38
CA GLY A 433 -2.79 -23.84 30.52
C GLY A 433 -2.88 -22.32 30.34
N GLN A 434 -2.82 -21.57 31.44
CA GLN A 434 -2.63 -20.12 31.37
C GLN A 434 -1.24 -19.79 30.80
N ILE A 435 -1.10 -18.62 30.18
CA ILE A 435 0.18 -18.10 29.67
C ILE A 435 0.42 -16.74 30.32
N VAL A 436 1.53 -16.59 31.03
CA VAL A 436 2.03 -15.30 31.53
C VAL A 436 2.82 -14.65 30.41
N VAL A 437 2.39 -13.48 29.95
CA VAL A 437 3.05 -12.70 28.91
C VAL A 437 3.79 -11.53 29.54
N SER A 438 5.06 -11.38 29.21
CA SER A 438 5.93 -10.30 29.65
C SER A 438 6.67 -9.67 28.47
N VAL A 439 7.25 -8.49 28.68
CA VAL A 439 8.09 -7.82 27.68
C VAL A 439 9.47 -7.63 28.26
N ALA A 440 10.50 -8.02 27.51
CA ALA A 440 11.90 -7.88 27.88
C ALA A 440 12.51 -6.64 27.23
N ASP A 441 13.59 -6.13 27.84
CA ASP A 441 14.48 -5.09 27.29
C ASP A 441 13.78 -3.80 26.82
N LEU A 442 12.77 -3.34 27.57
CA LEU A 442 12.09 -2.09 27.26
C LEU A 442 13.03 -0.89 27.35
N PRO A 443 12.86 0.12 26.47
CA PRO A 443 13.67 1.32 26.50
C PRO A 443 13.43 2.14 27.76
N LYS A 444 14.42 2.97 28.12
CA LYS A 444 14.35 3.86 29.28
C LYS A 444 13.09 4.74 29.21
N GLY A 445 12.30 4.72 30.28
CA GLY A 445 11.05 5.47 30.39
C GLY A 445 9.82 4.76 29.84
N VAL A 446 9.95 3.53 29.31
CA VAL A 446 8.80 2.70 28.91
C VAL A 446 8.64 1.53 29.89
N THR A 447 7.41 1.31 30.32
CA THR A 447 7.07 0.25 31.28
C THR A 447 5.85 -0.56 30.84
N THR A 448 5.75 -1.78 31.36
CA THR A 448 4.56 -2.62 31.21
C THR A 448 4.50 -3.64 32.35
N ALA A 449 3.29 -4.03 32.74
CA ALA A 449 3.09 -5.11 33.68
C ALA A 449 2.88 -6.43 32.91
N PRO A 450 3.35 -7.58 33.44
CA PRO A 450 2.98 -8.87 32.87
C PRO A 450 1.47 -9.07 32.83
N VAL A 451 0.96 -9.66 31.75
CA VAL A 451 -0.47 -9.95 31.58
C VAL A 451 -0.71 -11.44 31.47
N LEU A 452 -1.90 -11.89 31.87
CA LEU A 452 -2.31 -13.29 31.74
C LEU A 452 -3.15 -13.45 30.48
N ILE A 453 -2.83 -14.45 29.66
CA ILE A 453 -3.78 -15.07 28.75
C ILE A 453 -4.42 -16.22 29.54
N PRO A 454 -5.70 -16.10 29.96
CA PRO A 454 -6.33 -17.14 30.76
C PRO A 454 -6.44 -18.47 30.03
N LYS A 455 -6.71 -19.54 30.79
CA LYS A 455 -7.00 -20.86 30.24
C LYS A 455 -8.04 -20.78 29.12
N ASN A 456 -7.75 -21.44 28.00
CA ASN A 456 -8.60 -21.50 26.80
C ASN A 456 -8.92 -20.16 26.12
N GLN A 457 -8.31 -19.04 26.55
CA GLN A 457 -8.50 -17.75 25.89
C GLN A 457 -7.52 -17.58 24.72
N PRO A 458 -7.93 -16.89 23.64
CA PRO A 458 -7.14 -16.76 22.41
C PRO A 458 -6.06 -15.67 22.47
N GLY A 459 -6.04 -14.82 23.49
CA GLY A 459 -5.07 -13.73 23.59
C GLY A 459 -5.33 -12.77 24.74
N ALA A 460 -4.47 -11.76 24.88
CA ALA A 460 -4.58 -10.65 25.82
C ALA A 460 -3.91 -9.39 25.25
N GLU A 461 -4.11 -8.24 25.88
CA GLU A 461 -3.45 -6.98 25.50
C GLU A 461 -2.38 -6.61 26.54
N ILE A 462 -1.14 -6.40 26.10
CA ILE A 462 -0.13 -5.71 26.91
C ILE A 462 -0.34 -4.20 26.77
N THR A 463 -0.15 -3.44 27.85
CA THR A 463 -0.19 -1.97 27.82
C THR A 463 1.21 -1.44 28.05
N LEU A 464 1.80 -0.83 27.02
CA LEU A 464 3.08 -0.14 27.09
C LEU A 464 2.81 1.32 27.48
N THR A 465 3.46 1.81 28.53
CA THR A 465 3.31 3.20 29.00
C THR A 465 4.65 3.91 28.86
N ALA A 466 4.69 5.00 28.10
CA ALA A 466 5.87 5.86 27.96
C ALA A 466 5.73 7.07 28.90
N ALA A 467 6.70 7.26 29.79
CA ALA A 467 6.79 8.42 30.66
C ALA A 467 6.97 9.71 29.85
N ALA A 468 6.73 10.87 30.49
CA ALA A 468 6.92 12.18 29.87
C ALA A 468 8.39 12.49 29.54
N ASP A 469 9.34 11.75 30.12
CA ASP A 469 10.78 11.85 29.89
C ASP A 469 11.36 10.63 29.14
N ALA A 470 10.51 9.78 28.55
CA ALA A 470 10.96 8.61 27.79
C ALA A 470 11.75 9.04 26.53
N THR A 471 12.95 8.53 26.32
CA THR A 471 13.81 8.93 25.18
C THR A 471 13.16 8.61 23.84
N ILE A 472 13.14 9.57 22.90
CA ILE A 472 12.66 9.33 21.53
C ILE A 472 13.71 8.50 20.79
N ALA A 473 13.37 7.24 20.56
CA ALA A 473 14.19 6.30 19.82
C ALA A 473 13.40 5.03 19.47
N THR A 474 13.94 4.28 18.51
CA THR A 474 13.45 2.96 18.11
C THR A 474 14.29 1.88 18.78
N HIS A 475 13.62 0.87 19.35
CA HIS A 475 14.26 -0.26 20.04
C HIS A 475 13.64 -1.59 19.60
N PRO A 476 14.36 -2.72 19.67
CA PRO A 476 13.75 -4.03 19.53
C PRO A 476 12.68 -4.27 20.60
N LEU A 477 11.57 -4.89 20.23
CA LEU A 477 10.51 -5.30 21.15
C LEU A 477 10.48 -6.83 21.27
N ARG A 478 10.75 -7.35 22.48
CA ARG A 478 10.69 -8.79 22.75
C ARG A 478 9.53 -9.10 23.69
N VAL A 479 8.49 -9.73 23.15
CA VAL A 479 7.34 -10.22 23.94
C VAL A 479 7.53 -11.71 24.17
N GLU A 480 7.44 -12.15 25.43
CA GLU A 480 7.68 -13.53 25.85
C GLU A 480 6.46 -14.09 26.58
N GLY A 481 6.19 -15.37 26.38
CA GLY A 481 5.16 -16.11 27.08
C GLY A 481 5.77 -17.25 27.89
N THR A 482 5.27 -17.47 29.10
CA THR A 482 5.55 -18.66 29.90
C THR A 482 4.24 -19.34 30.32
N GLY A 483 4.11 -20.64 30.02
CA GLY A 483 3.02 -21.50 30.46
C GLY A 483 3.51 -22.76 31.16
N ILE A 484 2.60 -23.50 31.80
CA ILE A 484 2.89 -24.78 32.44
C ILE A 484 1.99 -25.87 31.81
N ALA A 485 2.62 -26.88 31.21
CA ALA A 485 1.97 -28.07 30.70
C ALA A 485 2.02 -29.20 31.74
N GLY A 486 0.87 -29.84 32.00
CA GLY A 486 0.75 -30.87 33.03
C GLY A 486 1.07 -30.34 34.44
N ILE A 487 1.89 -31.06 35.19
CA ILE A 487 2.19 -30.73 36.60
C ILE A 487 3.43 -29.83 36.73
N ARG A 488 4.42 -29.90 35.81
CA ARG A 488 5.71 -29.17 35.94
C ARG A 488 6.41 -28.76 34.64
N ALA A 489 5.92 -29.13 33.44
CA ALA A 489 6.66 -28.82 32.22
C ALA A 489 6.50 -27.34 31.85
N ARG A 490 7.57 -26.56 31.97
CA ARG A 490 7.57 -25.14 31.57
C ARG A 490 7.63 -25.06 30.05
N VAL A 491 6.67 -24.36 29.46
CA VAL A 491 6.63 -24.05 28.02
C VAL A 491 6.88 -22.55 27.87
N THR A 492 7.80 -22.16 27.01
CA THR A 492 8.11 -20.76 26.71
C THR A 492 8.00 -20.48 25.22
N GLY A 493 7.61 -19.26 24.86
CA GLY A 493 7.59 -18.83 23.47
C GLY A 493 7.84 -17.33 23.35
N THR A 494 8.60 -16.92 22.34
CA THR A 494 8.72 -15.51 21.94
C THR A 494 7.63 -15.19 20.92
N ALA A 495 6.99 -14.04 21.06
CA ALA A 495 6.00 -13.62 20.08
C ALA A 495 6.67 -13.28 18.75
N VAL A 496 5.99 -13.66 17.67
CA VAL A 496 6.44 -13.48 16.30
C VAL A 496 5.38 -12.80 15.46
N VAL A 497 5.80 -12.12 14.42
CA VAL A 497 4.91 -11.71 13.34
C VAL A 497 4.75 -12.91 12.41
N PRO A 498 3.51 -13.33 12.12
CA PRO A 498 3.26 -14.47 11.24
C PRO A 498 3.98 -14.34 9.89
N ALA A 499 4.38 -15.49 9.34
CA ALA A 499 4.83 -15.56 7.96
C ALA A 499 3.73 -15.08 7.00
N THR A 500 4.14 -14.46 5.90
CA THR A 500 3.26 -14.22 4.74
C THR A 500 3.65 -15.20 3.63
N ARG A 501 3.05 -15.05 2.45
CA ARG A 501 3.40 -15.84 1.26
C ARG A 501 4.89 -15.80 0.89
N VAL A 502 5.58 -14.70 1.18
CA VAL A 502 7.00 -14.56 0.81
C VAL A 502 7.90 -14.20 1.97
N LEU A 503 7.34 -13.65 3.05
CA LEU A 503 8.11 -13.30 4.23
C LEU A 503 8.07 -14.44 5.24
N PRO A 504 9.23 -14.90 5.75
CA PRO A 504 9.23 -15.84 6.85
C PRO A 504 8.64 -15.19 8.12
N GLU A 505 8.26 -16.07 9.04
CA GLU A 505 7.97 -15.67 10.41
C GLU A 505 9.17 -14.94 11.01
N SER A 506 8.90 -13.93 11.84
CA SER A 506 9.95 -13.09 12.41
C SER A 506 9.67 -12.68 13.84
N SER A 507 10.65 -12.82 14.73
CA SER A 507 10.70 -12.19 16.05
C SER A 507 11.35 -10.80 16.04
N ASP A 508 11.79 -10.33 14.86
CA ASP A 508 12.34 -9.00 14.69
C ASP A 508 11.20 -7.98 14.66
N VAL A 509 10.95 -7.36 15.81
CA VAL A 509 9.88 -6.36 16.02
C VAL A 509 10.48 -5.08 16.59
N ARG A 510 9.94 -3.92 16.20
CA ARG A 510 10.41 -2.60 16.63
C ARG A 510 9.35 -1.89 17.47
N LEU A 511 9.79 -1.21 18.53
CA LEU A 511 9.02 -0.25 19.31
C LEU A 511 9.68 1.13 19.19
N THR A 512 8.93 2.11 18.72
CA THR A 512 9.35 3.51 18.66
C THR A 512 8.63 4.32 19.73
N VAL A 513 9.39 5.07 20.52
CA VAL A 513 8.81 6.14 21.36
C VAL A 513 8.66 7.38 20.48
N GLY A 514 7.41 7.78 20.21
CA GLY A 514 7.08 8.90 19.33
C GLY A 514 7.01 10.25 20.07
N PHE A 515 7.47 11.30 19.41
CA PHE A 515 7.44 12.68 19.87
C PHE A 515 6.04 13.31 19.60
N PRO A 516 5.34 13.84 20.62
CA PRO A 516 4.03 14.49 20.44
C PRO A 516 4.17 15.84 19.72
N THR A 517 3.20 16.21 18.88
CA THR A 517 3.24 17.51 18.19
C THR A 517 2.79 18.63 19.14
N PRO A 518 3.59 19.68 19.38
CA PRO A 518 3.24 20.75 20.30
C PRO A 518 2.38 21.84 19.63
N PHE A 519 1.77 21.58 18.48
CA PHE A 519 0.87 22.51 17.80
C PHE A 519 -0.17 21.74 16.99
N LYS A 520 -1.26 22.41 16.64
CA LYS A 520 -2.32 21.88 15.78
C LYS A 520 -2.92 22.98 14.93
N LEU A 521 -3.31 22.62 13.71
CA LEU A 521 -4.15 23.48 12.89
C LEU A 521 -5.59 23.37 13.40
N VAL A 522 -6.20 24.51 13.72
CA VAL A 522 -7.57 24.59 14.24
C VAL A 522 -8.38 25.51 13.35
N ASP A 523 -9.58 25.07 12.99
CA ASP A 523 -10.56 25.96 12.34
C ASP A 523 -11.96 25.35 12.32
N GLN A 524 -12.90 26.09 11.74
CA GLN A 524 -14.29 25.70 11.51
C GLN A 524 -14.50 25.21 10.08
N TYR A 525 -15.59 24.45 9.90
CA TYR A 525 -16.04 24.03 8.59
C TYR A 525 -16.34 25.23 7.69
N VAL A 526 -15.66 25.30 6.54
CA VAL A 526 -15.89 26.30 5.51
C VAL A 526 -15.94 25.61 4.16
N MET A 527 -17.04 25.81 3.43
CA MET A 527 -17.22 25.35 2.06
C MET A 527 -17.45 26.55 1.16
N THR A 528 -16.69 26.64 0.08
CA THR A 528 -16.75 27.78 -0.85
C THR A 528 -16.80 27.30 -2.30
N SER A 529 -17.17 28.18 -3.21
CA SER A 529 -16.97 27.98 -4.65
C SER A 529 -15.76 28.78 -5.11
N ALA A 530 -14.93 28.22 -5.99
CA ALA A 530 -13.79 28.94 -6.55
C ALA A 530 -13.53 28.54 -8.01
N PRO A 531 -13.09 29.50 -8.87
CA PRO A 531 -12.79 29.22 -10.26
C PRO A 531 -11.53 28.34 -10.39
N ARG A 532 -11.57 27.40 -11.33
CA ARG A 532 -10.37 26.69 -11.78
C ARG A 532 -9.45 27.61 -12.58
N GLY A 533 -8.16 27.26 -12.65
CA GLY A 533 -7.12 28.06 -13.31
C GLY A 533 -6.53 29.18 -12.45
N GLU A 534 -6.91 29.26 -11.16
CA GLU A 534 -6.56 30.36 -10.25
C GLU A 534 -6.16 29.84 -8.86
N VAL A 535 -5.62 30.73 -8.03
CA VAL A 535 -5.28 30.40 -6.63
C VAL A 535 -6.47 30.70 -5.72
N TYR A 536 -6.96 29.65 -5.07
CA TYR A 536 -7.87 29.76 -3.94
C TYR A 536 -7.09 29.93 -2.64
N ARG A 537 -7.52 30.86 -1.78
CA ARG A 537 -6.90 31.10 -0.46
C ARG A 537 -7.84 30.69 0.64
N ARG A 538 -7.32 29.97 1.63
CA ARG A 538 -8.05 29.65 2.84
C ARG A 538 -7.33 30.18 4.08
N LYS A 539 -8.11 30.83 4.95
CA LYS A 539 -7.71 31.22 6.30
C LYS A 539 -7.60 30.00 7.21
N TYR A 540 -6.53 29.97 7.99
CA TYR A 540 -6.25 28.96 8.99
C TYR A 540 -5.80 29.61 10.29
N LYS A 541 -6.02 28.90 11.40
CA LYS A 541 -5.37 29.18 12.69
C LYS A 541 -4.47 28.03 13.11
N VAL A 542 -3.36 28.36 13.77
CA VAL A 542 -2.51 27.41 14.48
C VAL A 542 -2.61 27.65 15.98
N ASP A 543 -3.03 26.62 16.72
CA ASP A 543 -2.85 26.56 18.16
C ASP A 543 -1.44 26.02 18.41
N ARG A 544 -0.59 26.88 18.96
CA ARG A 544 0.83 26.58 19.20
C ARG A 544 1.09 25.89 20.54
N ALA A 545 0.12 25.77 21.44
CA ALA A 545 0.31 25.20 22.78
C ALA A 545 1.63 25.62 23.50
N GLY A 546 2.06 26.87 23.33
CA GLY A 546 3.32 27.40 23.89
C GLY A 546 4.58 27.21 23.04
N PHE A 547 4.50 26.58 21.87
CA PHE A 547 5.61 26.42 20.92
C PHE A 547 5.97 27.73 20.21
N GLU A 548 7.18 28.22 20.49
CA GLU A 548 7.71 29.49 19.96
C GLU A 548 8.58 29.32 18.70
N GLY A 549 8.73 28.11 18.17
CA GLY A 549 9.53 27.87 16.97
C GLY A 549 8.85 28.28 15.67
N VAL A 550 9.60 28.24 14.57
CA VAL A 550 9.07 28.40 13.22
C VAL A 550 8.22 27.18 12.85
N ILE A 551 7.10 27.41 12.17
CA ILE A 551 6.24 26.36 11.62
C ILE A 551 6.17 26.56 10.10
N GLU A 552 6.45 25.50 9.34
CA GLU A 552 6.24 25.49 7.89
C GLU A 552 4.90 24.83 7.57
N VAL A 553 4.16 25.38 6.62
CA VAL A 553 2.86 24.83 6.18
C VAL A 553 2.89 24.59 4.68
N GLN A 554 2.50 23.39 4.26
CA GLN A 554 2.45 22.99 2.85
C GLN A 554 1.27 22.04 2.61
N LEU A 555 1.02 21.65 1.36
CA LEU A 555 0.07 20.56 1.08
C LEU A 555 0.50 19.27 1.82
N ALA A 556 -0.46 18.64 2.49
CA ALA A 556 -0.21 17.41 3.22
C ALA A 556 0.13 16.25 2.28
N ASP A 557 0.88 15.27 2.79
CA ASP A 557 1.08 14.00 2.09
C ASP A 557 -0.22 13.20 2.02
N LYS A 558 -1.01 13.26 3.10
CA LYS A 558 -2.34 12.68 3.20
C LYS A 558 -3.40 13.68 2.75
N GLN A 559 -4.11 13.37 1.67
CA GLN A 559 -5.16 14.23 1.13
C GLN A 559 -6.54 13.63 1.41
N ALA A 560 -7.58 14.44 1.23
CA ALA A 560 -8.94 13.96 1.39
C ALA A 560 -9.41 13.34 0.07
N ARG A 561 -9.96 14.11 -0.87
CA ARG A 561 -10.45 13.54 -2.14
C ARG A 561 -10.45 14.58 -3.24
N HIS A 562 -10.29 14.10 -4.48
CA HIS A 562 -10.43 14.90 -5.68
C HIS A 562 -9.44 16.07 -5.70
N LEU A 563 -8.16 15.78 -5.44
CA LEU A 563 -7.11 16.79 -5.42
C LEU A 563 -6.91 17.38 -6.82
N GLN A 564 -6.95 16.55 -7.87
CA GLN A 564 -6.91 16.96 -9.29
C GLN A 564 -5.86 18.05 -9.58
N GLY A 565 -4.60 17.78 -9.23
CA GLY A 565 -3.44 18.62 -9.57
C GLY A 565 -3.29 19.86 -8.71
N VAL A 566 -4.10 20.01 -7.66
CA VAL A 566 -3.96 21.11 -6.72
C VAL A 566 -2.54 21.14 -6.15
N SER A 567 -1.93 22.31 -6.24
CA SER A 567 -0.57 22.57 -5.78
C SER A 567 -0.56 23.80 -4.87
N GLY A 568 0.47 23.92 -4.04
CA GLY A 568 0.62 25.04 -3.11
C GLY A 568 2.08 25.21 -2.69
N PRO A 569 2.47 26.41 -2.23
CA PRO A 569 3.82 26.67 -1.77
C PRO A 569 4.06 26.13 -0.36
N VAL A 570 5.31 26.17 0.08
CA VAL A 570 5.65 26.09 1.49
C VAL A 570 5.56 27.51 2.07
N LEU A 571 4.73 27.71 3.07
CA LEU A 571 4.64 28.94 3.85
C LEU A 571 5.42 28.80 5.16
N THR A 572 6.06 29.87 5.61
CA THR A 572 6.81 29.91 6.88
C THR A 572 6.12 30.85 7.86
N LEU A 573 5.59 30.30 8.94
CA LEU A 573 4.98 31.05 10.05
C LEU A 573 6.05 31.37 11.10
N LYS A 574 6.19 32.65 11.41
CA LYS A 574 7.17 33.14 12.39
C LYS A 574 6.75 32.75 13.82
N PRO A 575 7.69 32.77 14.79
CA PRO A 575 7.36 32.67 16.21
C PRO A 575 6.17 33.56 16.61
N GLY A 576 5.19 32.99 17.31
CA GLY A 576 3.98 33.68 17.77
C GLY A 576 2.90 33.95 16.70
N GLU A 577 3.17 33.74 15.43
CA GLU A 577 2.18 33.90 14.34
C GLU A 577 1.15 32.77 14.40
N THR A 578 -0.14 33.13 14.46
CA THR A 578 -1.25 32.19 14.69
C THR A 578 -2.28 32.16 13.57
N ASP A 579 -2.57 33.28 12.91
CA ASP A 579 -3.47 33.37 11.75
C ASP A 579 -2.66 33.41 10.46
N PHE A 580 -3.07 32.67 9.42
CA PHE A 580 -2.44 32.73 8.10
C PHE A 580 -3.40 32.35 6.96
N ASP A 581 -3.08 32.79 5.75
CA ASP A 581 -3.77 32.42 4.51
C ASP A 581 -2.94 31.40 3.72
N TYR A 582 -3.45 30.19 3.52
CA TYR A 582 -2.80 29.20 2.65
C TYR A 582 -3.32 29.30 1.21
N PRO A 583 -2.44 29.56 0.22
CA PRO A 583 -2.81 29.56 -1.19
C PRO A 583 -2.71 28.15 -1.80
N ALA A 584 -3.79 27.69 -2.43
CA ALA A 584 -3.84 26.48 -3.23
C ALA A 584 -4.24 26.84 -4.67
N TYR A 585 -3.39 26.50 -5.63
CA TYR A 585 -3.67 26.65 -7.04
C TYR A 585 -4.59 25.53 -7.52
N LEU A 586 -5.73 25.89 -8.10
CA LEU A 586 -6.72 24.99 -8.68
C LEU A 586 -6.45 24.87 -10.19
N PRO A 587 -6.01 23.73 -10.73
CA PRO A 587 -5.64 23.64 -12.15
C PRO A 587 -6.82 23.88 -13.11
N PRO A 588 -6.58 24.45 -14.31
CA PRO A 588 -7.63 24.83 -15.25
C PRO A 588 -8.41 23.66 -15.85
N TRP A 589 -7.96 22.42 -15.67
CA TRP A 589 -8.61 21.21 -16.15
C TRP A 589 -9.43 20.48 -15.08
N MET A 590 -9.50 21.00 -13.84
CA MET A 590 -10.36 20.43 -12.80
C MET A 590 -11.83 20.33 -13.25
N GLU A 591 -12.50 19.26 -12.83
CA GLU A 591 -13.90 19.00 -13.16
C GLU A 591 -14.84 20.00 -12.47
N LEU A 592 -15.76 20.58 -13.25
CA LEU A 592 -16.74 21.54 -12.75
C LEU A 592 -17.80 20.88 -11.86
N GLY A 593 -18.28 21.60 -10.85
CA GLY A 593 -19.35 21.14 -9.96
C GLY A 593 -18.94 20.02 -9.00
N ARG A 594 -17.66 19.63 -8.99
CA ARG A 594 -17.10 18.66 -8.05
C ARG A 594 -16.61 19.34 -6.78
N THR A 595 -16.70 18.62 -5.65
CA THR A 595 -16.12 19.06 -4.38
C THR A 595 -14.70 18.54 -4.25
N CYS A 596 -13.73 19.44 -4.42
CA CYS A 596 -12.33 19.23 -4.08
C CYS A 596 -12.13 19.39 -2.56
N ARG A 597 -11.40 18.47 -1.93
CA ARG A 597 -11.05 18.56 -0.50
C ARG A 597 -9.54 18.43 -0.31
N VAL A 598 -8.91 19.54 0.08
CA VAL A 598 -7.45 19.66 0.20
C VAL A 598 -7.05 19.72 1.67
N CYS A 599 -6.00 18.99 2.03
CA CYS A 599 -5.36 19.00 3.33
C CYS A 599 -4.00 19.71 3.24
N VAL A 600 -3.72 20.54 4.23
CA VAL A 600 -2.38 21.09 4.53
C VAL A 600 -1.76 20.41 5.74
N MET A 601 -0.44 20.35 5.77
CA MET A 601 0.39 19.84 6.86
C MET A 601 1.29 20.94 7.37
N ALA A 602 1.31 21.11 8.69
CA ALA A 602 2.26 21.94 9.41
C ALA A 602 3.42 21.09 9.91
N THR A 603 4.66 21.52 9.70
CA THR A 603 5.90 20.88 10.15
C THR A 603 6.76 21.84 10.96
N ALA A 604 7.42 21.35 12.00
CA ALA A 604 8.38 22.14 12.76
C ALA A 604 9.50 21.28 13.33
N LYS A 605 10.60 21.96 13.65
CA LYS A 605 11.73 21.41 14.39
C LYS A 605 11.59 21.76 15.87
N VAL A 606 11.57 20.75 16.72
CA VAL A 606 11.37 20.88 18.17
C VAL A 606 12.60 20.35 18.88
N LYS A 607 13.20 21.17 19.73
CA LYS A 607 14.29 20.75 20.62
C LYS A 607 13.70 20.02 21.81
N ASP A 608 14.10 18.77 22.01
CA ASP A 608 13.68 17.93 23.12
C ASP A 608 14.24 18.46 24.45
N PRO A 609 13.42 18.80 25.45
CA PRO A 609 13.93 19.20 26.76
C PRO A 609 14.61 18.05 27.53
N VAL A 610 14.36 16.79 27.15
CA VAL A 610 14.88 15.60 27.84
C VAL A 610 16.35 15.34 27.50
N ASP A 611 16.70 15.40 26.21
CA ASP A 611 18.05 15.06 25.72
C ASP A 611 18.70 16.13 24.84
N GLY A 612 18.00 17.23 24.56
CA GLY A 612 18.49 18.36 23.78
C GLY A 612 18.52 18.15 22.26
N ARG A 613 18.11 16.98 21.75
CA ARG A 613 18.10 16.69 20.31
C ARG A 613 16.97 17.43 19.61
N GLU A 614 17.16 17.71 18.32
CA GLU A 614 16.13 18.30 17.48
C GLU A 614 15.33 17.20 16.77
N HIS A 615 14.00 17.29 16.84
CA HIS A 615 13.07 16.37 16.21
C HIS A 615 12.17 17.13 15.24
N THR A 616 11.92 16.55 14.07
CA THR A 616 10.89 17.08 13.16
C THR A 616 9.54 16.47 13.51
N VAL A 617 8.53 17.30 13.66
CA VAL A 617 7.16 16.89 13.98
C VAL A 617 6.19 17.52 13.01
N SER A 618 5.05 16.87 12.84
CA SER A 618 4.00 17.30 11.91
C SER A 618 2.60 17.16 12.50
N PHE A 619 1.70 17.99 11.99
CA PHE A 619 0.26 17.89 12.18
C PHE A 619 -0.42 18.16 10.85
N SER A 620 -1.48 17.43 10.50
CA SER A 620 -2.20 17.62 9.24
C SER A 620 -3.68 17.87 9.46
N SER A 621 -4.24 18.68 8.57
CA SER A 621 -5.62 19.12 8.58
C SER A 621 -6.61 18.07 8.04
N THR A 622 -6.48 16.83 8.49
CA THR A 622 -7.28 15.70 7.98
C THR A 622 -8.72 15.71 8.49
N GLU A 623 -9.00 16.40 9.60
CA GLU A 623 -10.36 16.55 10.10
C GLU A 623 -11.19 17.44 9.18
N GLN A 624 -12.47 17.11 8.99
CA GLN A 624 -13.34 17.78 8.02
C GLN A 624 -13.36 19.31 8.20
N ASN A 625 -13.38 19.78 9.44
CA ASN A 625 -13.39 21.22 9.76
C ASN A 625 -12.06 21.91 9.37
N GLN A 626 -10.98 21.15 9.20
CA GLN A 626 -9.66 21.65 8.86
C GLN A 626 -9.35 21.50 7.37
N GLN A 627 -10.20 20.88 6.54
CA GLN A 627 -9.99 20.68 5.09
C GLN A 627 -10.44 21.89 4.24
N MET A 628 -9.67 22.25 3.20
CA MET A 628 -10.13 23.23 2.20
C MET A 628 -11.21 22.57 1.36
N ILE A 629 -12.47 23.01 1.48
CA ILE A 629 -13.59 22.41 0.76
C ILE A 629 -14.06 23.38 -0.31
N VAL A 630 -13.79 23.02 -1.57
CA VAL A 630 -14.04 23.89 -2.72
C VAL A 630 -14.94 23.18 -3.72
N VAL A 631 -16.05 23.82 -4.08
CA VAL A 631 -16.80 23.48 -5.28
C VAL A 631 -16.16 24.19 -6.47
N VAL A 632 -15.65 23.41 -7.43
CA VAL A 632 -14.95 23.96 -8.58
C VAL A 632 -15.96 24.63 -9.53
N SER A 633 -15.75 25.91 -9.83
CA SER A 633 -16.52 26.68 -10.81
C SER A 633 -15.72 26.95 -12.09
N PRO A 634 -16.38 27.38 -13.19
CA PRO A 634 -15.67 27.77 -14.42
C PRO A 634 -14.54 28.77 -14.15
N GLY A 635 -13.46 28.66 -14.92
CA GLY A 635 -12.33 29.58 -14.86
C GLY A 635 -12.61 30.88 -15.58
N ARG A 636 -11.92 31.96 -15.18
CA ARG A 636 -12.08 33.30 -15.78
C ARG A 636 -11.35 33.46 -17.11
N LEU A 637 -10.49 32.50 -17.46
CA LEU A 637 -9.82 32.36 -18.75
C LEU A 637 -10.20 31.00 -19.33
N ASP A 638 -10.52 30.98 -20.61
CA ASP A 638 -10.72 29.75 -21.40
C ASP A 638 -9.88 29.80 -22.67
N MET A 639 -9.55 28.62 -23.22
CA MET A 639 -8.73 28.52 -24.42
C MET A 639 -9.15 27.36 -25.31
N SER A 640 -9.11 27.59 -26.62
CA SER A 640 -9.33 26.57 -27.65
C SER A 640 -8.28 26.67 -28.75
N ILE A 641 -8.11 25.57 -29.49
CA ILE A 641 -7.19 25.45 -30.62
C ILE A 641 -8.00 24.98 -31.83
N ASP A 642 -7.63 25.42 -33.03
CA ASP A 642 -8.34 25.09 -34.28
C ASP A 642 -8.37 23.60 -34.64
N ARG A 643 -7.47 22.80 -34.04
CA ARG A 643 -7.39 21.34 -34.23
C ARG A 643 -6.90 20.64 -32.96
N THR A 644 -7.41 19.44 -32.74
CA THR A 644 -7.06 18.59 -31.59
C THR A 644 -5.94 17.58 -31.88
N SER A 645 -5.52 17.46 -33.14
CA SER A 645 -4.37 16.65 -33.53
C SER A 645 -3.53 17.35 -34.60
N LEU A 646 -2.22 17.08 -34.60
CA LEU A 646 -1.30 17.54 -35.63
C LEU A 646 -0.27 16.46 -35.97
N ARG A 647 0.24 16.55 -37.20
CA ARG A 647 1.34 15.71 -37.68
C ARG A 647 2.67 16.44 -37.51
N ALA A 648 3.61 15.81 -36.82
CA ALA A 648 4.98 16.29 -36.66
C ALA A 648 5.87 15.78 -37.79
N GLU A 649 5.98 16.55 -38.87
CA GLU A 649 6.89 16.25 -39.96
C GLU A 649 8.35 16.52 -39.54
N PRO A 650 9.27 15.54 -39.66
CA PRO A 650 10.68 15.75 -39.29
C PRO A 650 11.33 16.90 -40.07
N GLY A 651 11.84 17.91 -39.36
CA GLY A 651 12.38 19.13 -39.95
C GLY A 651 11.32 20.18 -40.33
N GLY A 652 10.04 19.92 -40.08
CA GLY A 652 8.91 20.75 -40.47
C GLY A 652 8.48 21.79 -39.44
N GLU A 653 7.51 22.61 -39.83
CA GLU A 653 6.86 23.64 -39.02
C GLU A 653 5.34 23.46 -39.11
N VAL A 654 4.64 23.58 -37.97
CA VAL A 654 3.18 23.56 -37.87
C VAL A 654 2.71 24.81 -37.15
N ARG A 655 1.60 25.40 -37.63
CA ARG A 655 0.95 26.57 -37.03
C ARG A 655 -0.39 26.16 -36.46
N LEU A 656 -0.63 26.55 -35.21
CA LEU A 656 -1.90 26.35 -34.52
C LEU A 656 -2.54 27.70 -34.24
N THR A 657 -3.80 27.85 -34.60
CA THR A 657 -4.56 29.04 -34.21
C THR A 657 -5.08 28.83 -32.80
N VAL A 658 -4.59 29.64 -31.86
CA VAL A 658 -5.03 29.66 -30.47
C VAL A 658 -6.07 30.75 -30.30
N ARG A 659 -7.22 30.41 -29.72
CA ARG A 659 -8.24 31.37 -29.28
C ARG A 659 -8.32 31.38 -27.76
N VAL A 660 -8.27 32.57 -27.16
CA VAL A 660 -8.48 32.79 -25.72
C VAL A 660 -9.76 33.58 -25.50
N THR A 661 -10.52 33.19 -24.48
CA THR A 661 -11.72 33.91 -24.03
C THR A 661 -11.52 34.33 -22.58
N ARG A 662 -11.76 35.62 -22.30
CA ARG A 662 -11.58 36.22 -20.98
C ARG A 662 -12.94 36.63 -20.43
N GLU A 663 -13.18 36.37 -19.15
CA GLU A 663 -14.30 37.01 -18.47
C GLU A 663 -14.15 38.53 -18.44
N ARG A 664 -15.28 39.25 -18.32
CA ARG A 664 -15.33 40.72 -18.38
C ARG A 664 -14.35 41.43 -17.44
N ASN A 665 -14.04 40.83 -16.29
CA ASN A 665 -13.15 41.41 -15.28
C ASN A 665 -11.68 40.93 -15.39
N LEU A 666 -11.35 40.07 -16.36
CA LEU A 666 -9.98 39.62 -16.60
C LEU A 666 -9.38 40.43 -17.75
N THR A 667 -8.51 41.38 -17.40
CA THR A 667 -7.84 42.28 -18.35
C THR A 667 -6.34 41.98 -18.37
N GLY A 668 -5.72 42.04 -19.54
CA GLY A 668 -4.29 41.78 -19.72
C GLY A 668 -3.98 40.90 -20.92
N MET A 669 -2.72 40.95 -21.35
CA MET A 669 -2.22 40.06 -22.40
C MET A 669 -2.19 38.61 -21.91
N ALA A 670 -2.51 37.67 -22.80
CA ALA A 670 -2.40 36.25 -22.52
C ALA A 670 -1.08 35.73 -23.11
N LYS A 671 -0.18 35.24 -22.25
CA LYS A 671 1.03 34.54 -22.66
C LYS A 671 0.67 33.08 -22.95
N VAL A 672 0.97 32.59 -24.14
CA VAL A 672 0.65 31.22 -24.57
C VAL A 672 1.94 30.42 -24.76
N GLU A 673 2.05 29.32 -24.04
CA GLU A 673 3.26 28.49 -23.99
C GLU A 673 2.90 27.00 -24.04
N ALA A 674 3.76 26.19 -24.64
CA ALA A 674 3.62 24.75 -24.61
C ALA A 674 4.25 24.17 -23.32
N VAL A 675 3.61 23.15 -22.75
CA VAL A 675 4.16 22.29 -21.71
C VAL A 675 4.50 20.96 -22.36
N LEU A 676 5.78 20.77 -22.68
CA LEU A 676 6.28 19.59 -23.39
C LEU A 676 6.49 18.42 -22.42
N PRO A 677 6.07 17.19 -22.76
CA PRO A 677 6.47 16.00 -22.03
C PRO A 677 7.99 15.89 -21.93
N ALA A 678 8.51 15.54 -20.75
CA ALA A 678 9.94 15.64 -20.45
C ALA A 678 10.84 14.76 -21.35
N HIS A 679 10.29 13.66 -21.89
CA HIS A 679 10.99 12.74 -22.78
C HIS A 679 10.96 13.16 -24.26
N TRP A 680 10.18 14.17 -24.63
CA TRP A 680 10.14 14.68 -26.00
C TRP A 680 11.43 15.41 -26.36
N LYS A 681 11.95 15.12 -27.55
CA LYS A 681 13.14 15.77 -28.10
C LYS A 681 12.80 16.52 -29.38
N GLY A 682 13.58 17.54 -29.67
CA GLY A 682 13.56 18.22 -30.97
C GLY A 682 12.28 19.01 -31.26
N VAL A 683 11.54 19.47 -30.24
CA VAL A 683 10.39 20.36 -30.41
C VAL A 683 10.75 21.73 -29.86
N THR A 684 10.53 22.77 -30.67
CA THR A 684 10.66 24.17 -30.23
C THR A 684 9.39 24.92 -30.57
N VAL A 685 8.99 25.84 -29.68
CA VAL A 685 7.76 26.61 -29.83
C VAL A 685 8.11 28.09 -29.76
N ALA A 686 7.66 28.85 -30.75
CA ALA A 686 7.85 30.30 -30.74
C ALA A 686 7.00 30.95 -29.63
N PRO A 687 7.50 31.95 -28.89
CA PRO A 687 6.70 32.66 -27.91
C PRO A 687 5.46 33.29 -28.55
N LEU A 688 4.29 33.08 -27.96
CA LEU A 688 3.04 33.73 -28.38
C LEU A 688 2.49 34.57 -27.24
N THR A 689 2.16 35.83 -27.55
CA THR A 689 1.42 36.72 -26.66
C THR A 689 0.21 37.26 -27.41
N ILE A 690 -0.99 37.02 -26.87
CA ILE A 690 -2.24 37.55 -27.39
C ILE A 690 -2.56 38.83 -26.61
N ALA A 691 -2.69 39.97 -27.30
CA ALA A 691 -2.98 41.26 -26.68
C ALA A 691 -4.30 41.25 -25.88
N ALA A 692 -4.47 42.22 -24.98
CA ALA A 692 -5.62 42.28 -24.07
C ALA A 692 -6.96 42.46 -24.80
N ASP A 693 -6.93 43.13 -25.94
CA ASP A 693 -8.05 43.41 -26.85
C ASP A 693 -8.16 42.41 -28.02
N ALA A 694 -7.25 41.42 -28.07
CA ALA A 694 -7.25 40.36 -29.06
C ALA A 694 -7.69 39.02 -28.45
N GLU A 695 -8.34 38.19 -29.26
CA GLU A 695 -8.79 36.86 -28.86
C GLU A 695 -8.00 35.73 -29.51
N THR A 696 -7.23 36.01 -30.58
CA THR A 696 -6.60 34.96 -31.39
C THR A 696 -5.13 35.25 -31.66
N GLY A 697 -4.33 34.20 -31.78
CA GLY A 697 -2.94 34.26 -32.23
C GLY A 697 -2.45 32.94 -32.83
N GLU A 698 -1.33 32.97 -33.55
CA GLU A 698 -0.72 31.77 -34.12
C GLU A 698 0.45 31.28 -33.27
N LEU A 699 0.34 30.05 -32.76
CA LEU A 699 1.43 29.35 -32.08
C LEU A 699 2.20 28.52 -33.11
N VAL A 700 3.50 28.73 -33.22
CA VAL A 700 4.36 28.06 -34.21
C VAL A 700 5.22 27.00 -33.54
N LEU A 701 5.02 25.74 -33.94
CA LEU A 701 5.80 24.59 -33.49
C LEU A 701 6.77 24.17 -34.58
N ARG A 702 8.03 23.96 -34.22
CA ARG A 702 9.08 23.48 -35.13
C ARG A 702 9.61 22.14 -34.63
N PHE A 703 9.73 21.19 -35.56
CA PHE A 703 10.17 19.83 -35.31
C PHE A 703 11.54 19.60 -35.93
N ALA A 704 12.53 19.20 -35.13
CA ALA A 704 13.83 18.76 -35.62
C ALA A 704 13.72 17.44 -36.40
N LYS A 705 14.78 17.06 -37.12
CA LYS A 705 14.79 15.80 -37.90
C LYS A 705 14.70 14.55 -37.02
N ASP A 706 15.19 14.64 -35.79
CA ASP A 706 15.26 13.57 -34.78
C ASP A 706 14.17 13.72 -33.69
N CYS A 707 13.11 14.47 -33.97
CA CYS A 707 12.07 14.76 -32.99
C CYS A 707 11.25 13.52 -32.56
N GLY A 708 10.69 13.60 -31.35
CA GLY A 708 9.88 12.55 -30.72
C GLY A 708 10.57 11.87 -29.51
N PRO A 709 10.05 10.72 -29.06
CA PRO A 709 8.81 10.07 -29.53
C PRO A 709 7.56 10.91 -29.20
N PHE A 710 6.53 10.86 -30.05
CA PHE A 710 5.25 11.54 -29.83
C PHE A 710 4.19 10.52 -29.44
N ASN A 711 4.23 10.12 -28.17
CA ASN A 711 3.31 9.14 -27.59
C ASN A 711 2.35 9.80 -26.56
N ALA A 712 2.49 11.09 -26.27
CA ALA A 712 1.68 11.82 -25.30
C ALA A 712 1.02 13.06 -25.94
N PRO A 713 -0.06 13.63 -25.38
CA PRO A 713 -0.59 14.89 -25.87
C PRO A 713 0.36 16.06 -25.52
N LEU A 714 0.44 17.04 -26.41
CA LEU A 714 1.03 18.35 -26.13
C LEU A 714 0.04 19.21 -25.36
N LEU A 715 0.43 19.69 -24.19
CA LEU A 715 -0.32 20.70 -23.45
C LEU A 715 0.08 22.11 -23.93
N ILE A 716 -0.91 22.95 -24.19
CA ILE A 716 -0.73 24.38 -24.43
C ILE A 716 -1.42 25.11 -23.30
N ARG A 717 -0.75 26.09 -22.71
CA ARG A 717 -1.22 26.88 -21.57
C ARG A 717 -1.26 28.35 -21.93
N ALA A 718 -2.39 28.99 -21.71
CA ALA A 718 -2.52 30.44 -21.69
C ALA A 718 -2.47 30.95 -20.24
N THR A 719 -1.77 32.04 -20.01
CA THR A 719 -1.65 32.71 -18.70
C THR A 719 -1.91 34.20 -18.85
N VAL A 720 -2.83 34.75 -18.04
CA VAL A 720 -3.04 36.20 -17.87
C VAL A 720 -2.57 36.59 -16.47
N GLU A 721 -1.57 37.46 -16.40
CA GLU A 721 -1.07 38.00 -15.13
C GLU A 721 -2.09 38.97 -14.52
N THR A 722 -2.36 38.84 -13.21
CA THR A 722 -3.22 39.78 -12.47
C THR A 722 -2.51 40.32 -11.23
N LYS A 723 -3.09 41.31 -10.57
CA LYS A 723 -2.54 41.88 -9.32
C LYS A 723 -2.52 40.88 -8.17
N GLU A 724 -3.40 39.88 -8.18
CA GLU A 724 -3.54 38.92 -7.09
C GLU A 724 -2.79 37.63 -7.40
N THR A 725 -3.20 36.91 -8.45
CA THR A 725 -2.58 35.68 -8.94
C THR A 725 -2.78 35.49 -10.45
N PRO A 726 -1.87 34.79 -11.15
CA PRO A 726 -2.06 34.45 -12.55
C PRO A 726 -3.34 33.63 -12.75
N VAL A 727 -4.05 33.88 -13.85
CA VAL A 727 -5.20 33.09 -14.30
C VAL A 727 -4.76 32.28 -15.51
N THR A 728 -5.04 30.98 -15.52
CA THR A 728 -4.61 30.08 -16.60
C THR A 728 -5.76 29.33 -17.25
N ALA A 729 -5.51 28.89 -18.49
CA ALA A 729 -6.33 27.95 -19.25
C ALA A 729 -5.43 26.98 -20.00
N GLU A 730 -5.89 25.76 -20.24
CA GLU A 730 -5.12 24.72 -20.94
C GLU A 730 -5.94 24.02 -22.02
N ALA A 731 -5.25 23.61 -23.08
CA ALA A 731 -5.80 22.77 -24.15
C ALA A 731 -4.77 21.69 -24.52
N LYS A 732 -5.26 20.50 -24.89
CA LYS A 732 -4.45 19.36 -25.32
C LYS A 732 -4.48 19.23 -26.84
N VAL A 733 -3.34 18.86 -27.43
CA VAL A 733 -3.22 18.55 -28.86
C VAL A 733 -2.44 17.25 -29.02
N ASP A 734 -3.03 16.26 -29.67
CA ASP A 734 -2.34 15.02 -29.99
C ASP A 734 -1.30 15.25 -31.10
N VAL A 735 -0.08 14.77 -30.89
CA VAL A 735 0.98 14.89 -31.88
C VAL A 735 1.29 13.49 -32.39
N VAL A 736 1.15 13.29 -33.71
CA VAL A 736 1.47 12.03 -34.38
C VAL A 736 2.60 12.24 -35.39
N ARG A 737 3.37 11.21 -35.68
CA ARG A 737 4.48 11.28 -36.64
C ARG A 737 4.03 11.01 -38.07
#